data_AF-A0A4Q4UU15-F1
#
_entry.id   AF-A0A4Q4UU15-F1
#
_cell.length_a   1.000
_cell.length_b   1.000
_cell.length_c   1.000
_cell.angle_alpha   90.00
_cell.angle_beta   90.00
_cell.angle_gamma   90.00
#
_symmetry.space_group_name_H-M   'P 1'
#
loop_
_entity.id
_entity.type
_entity.pdbx_description
1 polymer ?
#
loop_
_entity_poly.entity_id
_entity_poly.type
_entity_poly.pdbx_seq_one_letter_code
_entity_poly.pdbx_strand_id
1 'polypeptide(L)'
;METTLPLPFLISVAVPPGLASSEGLSREEVSCLGCVFFEVTQKTLDKHLNLLRRHNAEFHTYFDVTGLESKDDVVSILDNGARKVFVQPDRLSDFAEYAGRVAPAVSKVSELSVATISGLLLKAFDGKGSDLVHFLETSKADKIPLLYINPAPGIDYEEFVETCSKTSAIPIVPSTKLTTKKDETDAKLFVPRLLSAAWKSDRADKLLPTVVCDERGTALGLVYSSEDSVGESLRTQTGVYQSRKRGLWYKGATSGDTQELIRISMDCDNDALKFVVKQKGRFCHLDQLGCFGDLKGISKLEQTLISRKESAPEGSYTKRLFSDEKLLRAKIMEEAEELCDAKAPDEVAFEAADLIYFALTKAIAAGVNVADIERNLDAKSLKVKRRPGNAKGQWAAKEGISNGDAEKAKELAEESKEPLPSAPAPAAQTAPDTEKITMKRIDVRQVGPAEVSEALKRPSQKSADAILNIIKPIINDVRENGDKALLSYTHKFEKATSLTSPVLKAPFPQSLMNLPPETIKAIDISFENIRKFHAAQKDEKPLNVETMPGVVCSRFSRPIERVGLYIPGGTAVLPSTALMLGVPAMVAGCQKIVFASPPRSDGSITPEIVYVAHKVGAESIVLAGGAQAIAAMAYGTESVSKVDKILGPGNQFVTAGKMYVSNDTNAGVSIDMPAGPSEVLVIADRDANPAFVASDLLSQAEHGVDSQVICIAVDLDEEHLKAIEDELHKQAMVLPRVDIVKGSIAHSVTILVKDIDEAMRISNEYAPEHLILQIKDAEKAVDRVMNAGSVFIGKWTPESVGDYSAGVNHSLPTYGYAKQYSGVNLGSFVKHITSSNLTAEGLKNVGDAVMQLAKVEELEAHRRAVSIRLSTLHQLGLPVQHPRRLGPDLGDLQRARPPAAVRPVVALANVVREFGRGSHPACETPSPSQANRFPLFSIARAAYALKSPHAARFGRTLCTSASAPMATGVGPLDAGVQGPSSVNVFGYSGIPNPMYPSTDATHLSCK
;
A
#
# COMPACT_ATOMS: atom_id res chain seq x y z
N MET A 1 -0.82 13.43 -9.57
CA MET A 1 -0.51 14.29 -8.40
C MET A 1 -0.02 15.65 -8.89
N GLU A 2 -0.59 16.72 -8.34
CA GLU A 2 -0.04 18.08 -8.43
C GLU A 2 0.44 18.50 -7.03
N THR A 3 1.49 19.32 -6.98
CA THR A 3 1.94 19.96 -5.74
C THR A 3 0.84 20.87 -5.17
N THR A 4 0.74 20.93 -3.85
CA THR A 4 -0.11 21.91 -3.15
C THR A 4 0.56 23.27 -2.97
N LEU A 5 1.87 23.33 -3.21
CA LEU A 5 2.69 24.54 -3.14
C LEU A 5 2.62 25.29 -4.48
N PRO A 6 2.59 26.63 -4.48
CA PRO A 6 2.78 27.43 -5.68
C PRO A 6 4.24 27.34 -6.18
N LEU A 7 4.50 27.98 -7.31
CA LEU A 7 5.85 28.44 -7.67
C LEU A 7 6.44 29.33 -6.54
N PRO A 8 7.77 29.54 -6.49
CA PRO A 8 8.42 30.40 -5.49
C PRO A 8 8.03 31.90 -5.55
N PHE A 9 7.07 32.27 -6.39
CA PHE A 9 6.42 33.58 -6.45
C PHE A 9 4.97 33.41 -6.96
N LEU A 10 4.11 34.41 -6.73
CA LEU A 10 2.80 34.51 -7.36
C LEU A 10 2.76 35.70 -8.34
N ILE A 11 1.99 35.57 -9.43
CA ILE A 11 1.84 36.62 -10.44
C ILE A 11 0.58 37.43 -10.13
N SER A 12 0.72 38.71 -9.78
CA SER A 12 -0.42 39.62 -9.64
C SER A 12 -0.85 40.20 -10.98
N VAL A 13 -2.16 40.27 -11.24
CA VAL A 13 -2.74 40.89 -12.45
C VAL A 13 -3.92 41.80 -12.08
N ALA A 14 -3.98 43.00 -12.67
CA ALA A 14 -4.81 44.09 -12.14
C ALA A 14 -6.34 43.83 -12.16
N VAL A 15 -6.92 43.46 -13.31
CA VAL A 15 -8.36 43.14 -13.46
C VAL A 15 -8.56 42.20 -14.67
N PRO A 16 -9.47 41.21 -14.65
CA PRO A 16 -9.87 40.48 -15.86
C PRO A 16 -10.76 41.40 -16.73
N PRO A 17 -10.39 41.70 -17.99
CA PRO A 17 -10.24 40.67 -19.02
C PRO A 17 -8.94 40.78 -19.85
N GLY A 18 -8.33 39.65 -20.18
CA GLY A 18 -7.15 39.55 -21.06
C GLY A 18 -5.95 38.83 -20.45
N LEU A 19 -5.88 38.71 -19.11
CA LEU A 19 -4.86 37.99 -18.32
C LEU A 19 -3.39 38.45 -18.48
N ALA A 20 -3.10 39.35 -19.42
CA ALA A 20 -1.83 40.03 -19.60
C ALA A 20 -2.05 41.40 -20.26
N SER A 21 -1.06 42.29 -20.10
CA SER A 21 -0.95 43.53 -20.88
C SER A 21 0.12 43.36 -21.97
N SER A 22 0.25 44.33 -22.87
CA SER A 22 1.39 44.41 -23.79
C SER A 22 2.72 44.77 -23.10
N GLU A 23 2.70 45.10 -21.81
CA GLU A 23 3.83 45.61 -21.04
C GLU A 23 4.26 44.62 -19.94
N GLY A 24 4.60 43.37 -20.28
CA GLY A 24 4.95 42.35 -19.30
C GLY A 24 4.98 40.94 -19.89
N LEU A 25 4.71 39.94 -19.04
CA LEU A 25 4.37 38.59 -19.49
C LEU A 25 3.08 38.59 -20.32
N SER A 26 3.06 37.79 -21.39
CA SER A 26 1.86 37.45 -22.16
C SER A 26 0.89 36.54 -21.40
N ARG A 27 -0.35 36.41 -21.90
CA ARG A 27 -1.38 35.58 -21.24
C ARG A 27 -0.95 34.13 -21.19
N GLU A 28 -0.32 33.67 -22.26
CA GLU A 28 0.10 32.31 -22.48
C GLU A 28 1.29 31.95 -21.55
N GLU A 29 2.21 32.88 -21.31
CA GLU A 29 3.28 32.74 -20.32
C GLU A 29 2.74 32.71 -18.89
N VAL A 30 1.77 33.58 -18.56
CA VAL A 30 1.05 33.54 -17.27
C VAL A 30 0.29 32.21 -17.11
N SER A 31 -0.27 31.65 -18.19
CA SER A 31 -0.90 30.32 -18.20
C SER A 31 0.10 29.20 -17.93
N CYS A 32 1.28 29.23 -18.55
CA CYS A 32 2.33 28.24 -18.32
C CYS A 32 2.85 28.24 -16.87
N LEU A 33 2.86 29.40 -16.21
CA LEU A 33 3.27 29.53 -14.80
C LEU A 33 2.12 29.20 -13.84
N GLY A 34 0.87 29.47 -14.23
CA GLY A 34 -0.35 28.96 -13.62
C GLY A 34 -0.66 29.44 -12.20
N CYS A 35 0.19 30.24 -11.55
CA CYS A 35 0.03 30.68 -10.15
C CYS A 35 -0.28 32.18 -10.09
N VAL A 36 -1.57 32.53 -10.02
CA VAL A 36 -2.04 33.93 -10.21
C VAL A 36 -2.72 34.45 -8.95
N PHE A 37 -2.34 35.67 -8.54
CA PHE A 37 -2.92 36.41 -7.43
C PHE A 37 -3.84 37.54 -7.92
N PHE A 38 -4.93 37.76 -7.20
CA PHE A 38 -5.90 38.83 -7.48
C PHE A 38 -6.34 39.51 -6.18
N GLU A 39 -6.62 40.80 -6.24
CA GLU A 39 -7.34 41.54 -5.19
C GLU A 39 -8.81 41.69 -5.61
N VAL A 40 -9.74 41.29 -4.74
CA VAL A 40 -11.18 41.33 -5.04
C VAL A 40 -11.87 42.40 -4.21
N THR A 41 -12.69 43.19 -4.89
CA THR A 41 -13.63 44.13 -4.29
C THR A 41 -15.04 43.79 -4.77
N GLN A 42 -16.08 44.30 -4.10
CA GLN A 42 -17.47 44.10 -4.54
C GLN A 42 -17.70 44.54 -6.00
N LYS A 43 -16.93 45.53 -6.50
CA LYS A 43 -17.00 46.04 -7.88
C LYS A 43 -16.33 45.12 -8.92
N THR A 44 -15.42 44.25 -8.51
CA THR A 44 -14.67 43.35 -9.41
C THR A 44 -15.12 41.89 -9.31
N LEU A 45 -15.84 41.52 -8.25
CA LEU A 45 -16.33 40.16 -7.96
C LEU A 45 -16.87 39.41 -9.19
N ASP A 46 -17.85 39.98 -9.91
CA ASP A 46 -18.44 39.34 -11.10
C ASP A 46 -17.42 39.05 -12.22
N LYS A 47 -16.39 39.88 -12.37
CA LYS A 47 -15.33 39.67 -13.36
C LYS A 47 -14.45 38.49 -12.96
N HIS A 48 -14.10 38.36 -11.68
CA HIS A 48 -13.32 37.23 -11.17
C HIS A 48 -14.13 35.93 -11.15
N LEU A 49 -15.42 35.97 -10.79
CA LEU A 49 -16.30 34.79 -10.88
C LEU A 49 -16.46 34.33 -12.33
N ASN A 50 -16.61 35.25 -13.30
CA ASN A 50 -16.65 34.89 -14.72
C ASN A 50 -15.30 34.37 -15.25
N LEU A 51 -14.17 34.85 -14.73
CA LEU A 51 -12.85 34.29 -15.03
C LEU A 51 -12.75 32.85 -14.52
N LEU A 52 -13.07 32.61 -13.24
CA LEU A 52 -13.02 31.28 -12.63
C LEU A 52 -13.94 30.28 -13.35
N ARG A 53 -15.18 30.66 -13.69
CA ARG A 53 -16.10 29.81 -14.46
C ARG A 53 -15.57 29.37 -15.83
N ARG A 54 -14.63 30.12 -16.42
CA ARG A 54 -14.04 29.84 -17.74
C ARG A 54 -12.66 29.18 -17.68
N HIS A 55 -11.86 29.50 -16.66
CA HIS A 55 -10.42 29.21 -16.64
C HIS A 55 -9.91 28.65 -15.30
N ASN A 56 -10.78 28.18 -14.38
CA ASN A 56 -10.35 27.61 -13.09
C ASN A 56 -9.39 26.42 -13.21
N ALA A 57 -9.45 25.66 -14.31
CA ALA A 57 -8.53 24.56 -14.58
C ALA A 57 -7.24 24.99 -15.31
N GLU A 58 -7.14 26.23 -15.78
CA GLU A 58 -5.89 26.82 -16.32
C GLU A 58 -5.04 27.43 -15.18
N PHE A 59 -5.67 27.99 -14.14
CA PHE A 59 -4.98 28.78 -13.11
C PHE A 59 -5.23 28.29 -11.68
N HIS A 60 -4.16 28.02 -10.95
CA HIS A 60 -4.18 28.00 -9.48
C HIS A 60 -4.26 29.44 -8.97
N THR A 61 -5.48 29.84 -8.61
CA THR A 61 -5.80 31.24 -8.28
C THR A 61 -5.82 31.51 -6.79
N TYR A 62 -5.21 32.62 -6.40
CA TYR A 62 -5.08 33.12 -5.03
C TYR A 62 -5.80 34.47 -4.95
N PHE A 63 -6.68 34.67 -3.98
CA PHE A 63 -7.47 35.89 -3.87
C PHE A 63 -7.33 36.55 -2.51
N ASP A 64 -6.92 37.82 -2.48
CA ASP A 64 -7.25 38.68 -1.36
C ASP A 64 -8.73 39.08 -1.46
N VAL A 65 -9.52 38.63 -0.49
CA VAL A 65 -10.97 38.91 -0.39
C VAL A 65 -11.30 39.79 0.81
N THR A 66 -10.31 40.46 1.40
CA THR A 66 -10.52 41.39 2.53
C THR A 66 -11.44 42.57 2.19
N GLY A 67 -11.64 42.86 0.89
CA GLY A 67 -12.59 43.84 0.36
C GLY A 67 -13.99 43.31 0.04
N LEU A 68 -14.36 42.12 0.52
CA LEU A 68 -15.71 41.55 0.42
C LEU A 68 -16.37 41.41 1.79
N GLU A 69 -17.59 41.95 1.92
CA GLU A 69 -18.35 41.91 3.18
C GLU A 69 -19.13 40.60 3.34
N SER A 70 -19.72 40.08 2.27
CA SER A 70 -20.56 38.88 2.29
C SER A 70 -19.77 37.58 2.46
N LYS A 71 -20.16 36.72 3.43
CA LYS A 71 -19.65 35.33 3.52
C LYS A 71 -19.99 34.55 2.25
N ASP A 72 -21.18 34.74 1.68
CA ASP A 72 -21.62 34.03 0.48
C ASP A 72 -20.81 34.37 -0.77
N ASP A 73 -20.25 35.59 -0.86
CA ASP A 73 -19.40 35.99 -1.99
C ASP A 73 -18.02 35.33 -1.91
N VAL A 74 -17.45 35.24 -0.71
CA VAL A 74 -16.21 34.50 -0.45
C VAL A 74 -16.40 33.00 -0.71
N VAL A 75 -17.52 32.40 -0.26
CA VAL A 75 -17.86 31.01 -0.59
C VAL A 75 -18.07 30.82 -2.08
N SER A 76 -18.66 31.80 -2.78
CA SER A 76 -18.83 31.75 -4.24
C SER A 76 -17.48 31.74 -4.97
N ILE A 77 -16.47 32.46 -4.49
CA ILE A 77 -15.09 32.41 -5.02
C ILE A 77 -14.48 31.01 -4.81
N LEU A 78 -14.67 30.41 -3.62
CA LEU A 78 -14.22 29.03 -3.33
C LEU A 78 -14.94 28.00 -4.22
N ASP A 79 -16.26 28.09 -4.37
CA ASP A 79 -17.10 27.21 -5.21
C ASP A 79 -16.72 27.22 -6.70
N ASN A 80 -16.19 28.34 -7.20
CA ASN A 80 -15.78 28.46 -8.60
C ASN A 80 -14.31 28.05 -8.82
N GLY A 81 -13.59 27.65 -7.76
CA GLY A 81 -12.29 26.95 -7.87
C GLY A 81 -11.08 27.69 -7.31
N ALA A 82 -11.24 28.78 -6.55
CA ALA A 82 -10.12 29.49 -5.95
C ALA A 82 -9.23 28.57 -5.08
N ARG A 83 -7.93 28.50 -5.38
CA ARG A 83 -6.99 27.61 -4.68
C ARG A 83 -6.81 28.04 -3.22
N LYS A 84 -6.73 29.36 -2.98
CA LYS A 84 -6.66 29.97 -1.64
C LYS A 84 -7.35 31.33 -1.65
N VAL A 85 -8.02 31.67 -0.56
CA VAL A 85 -8.57 33.02 -0.31
C VAL A 85 -8.01 33.57 1.01
N PHE A 86 -7.74 34.86 1.05
CA PHE A 86 -7.22 35.56 2.22
C PHE A 86 -8.27 36.51 2.80
N VAL A 87 -8.65 36.28 4.07
CA VAL A 87 -9.72 36.98 4.79
C VAL A 87 -9.15 37.84 5.92
N GLN A 88 -9.95 38.77 6.45
CA GLN A 88 -9.55 39.52 7.64
C GLN A 88 -9.45 38.58 8.86
N PRO A 89 -8.49 38.78 9.80
CA PRO A 89 -8.23 37.84 10.89
C PRO A 89 -9.41 37.55 11.82
N ASP A 90 -10.20 38.58 12.11
CA ASP A 90 -11.42 38.54 12.92
C ASP A 90 -12.51 37.65 12.30
N ARG A 91 -12.52 37.56 10.97
CA ARG A 91 -13.46 36.74 10.18
C ARG A 91 -12.95 35.33 9.88
N LEU A 92 -11.77 34.95 10.33
CA LEU A 92 -11.20 33.62 10.05
C LEU A 92 -12.08 32.49 10.60
N SER A 93 -12.74 32.72 11.74
CA SER A 93 -13.71 31.80 12.37
C SER A 93 -14.95 31.53 11.51
N ASP A 94 -15.44 32.53 10.75
CA ASP A 94 -16.58 32.39 9.83
C ASP A 94 -16.36 31.27 8.79
N PHE A 95 -15.10 30.95 8.50
CA PHE A 95 -14.67 30.00 7.47
C PHE A 95 -13.88 28.81 8.03
N ALA A 96 -14.01 28.49 9.32
CA ALA A 96 -13.28 27.38 9.96
C ALA A 96 -13.49 26.02 9.26
N GLU A 97 -14.69 25.79 8.70
CA GLU A 97 -15.05 24.64 7.85
C GLU A 97 -14.19 24.52 6.55
N TYR A 98 -13.52 25.59 6.13
CA TYR A 98 -12.72 25.67 4.91
C TYR A 98 -11.23 25.92 5.18
N ALA A 99 -10.76 25.70 6.41
CA ALA A 99 -9.43 26.12 6.89
C ALA A 99 -8.26 25.79 5.95
N GLY A 100 -8.27 24.67 5.22
CA GLY A 100 -7.19 24.33 4.26
C GLY A 100 -7.08 25.26 3.03
N ARG A 101 -8.13 26.03 2.70
CA ARG A 101 -8.19 26.96 1.55
C ARG A 101 -8.36 28.43 1.97
N VAL A 102 -8.46 28.72 3.27
CA VAL A 102 -8.63 30.07 3.82
C VAL A 102 -7.45 30.40 4.73
N ALA A 103 -6.92 31.60 4.61
CA ALA A 103 -5.82 32.10 5.44
C ALA A 103 -6.08 33.57 5.85
N PRO A 104 -5.51 34.05 6.97
CA PRO A 104 -5.58 35.46 7.35
C PRO A 104 -4.73 36.35 6.42
N ALA A 105 -5.19 37.59 6.23
CA ALA A 105 -4.41 38.69 5.67
C ALA A 105 -4.20 39.77 6.73
N VAL A 106 -2.97 40.24 6.88
CA VAL A 106 -2.56 41.28 7.84
C VAL A 106 -1.79 42.39 7.11
N SER A 107 -1.72 43.58 7.70
CA SER A 107 -1.01 44.72 7.09
C SER A 107 0.21 45.18 7.90
N LYS A 108 0.55 44.48 9.00
CA LYS A 108 1.69 44.82 9.85
C LYS A 108 2.53 43.58 10.15
N VAL A 109 3.85 43.76 10.20
CA VAL A 109 4.81 42.71 10.58
C VAL A 109 4.58 42.20 12.01
N SER A 110 4.09 43.04 12.91
CA SER A 110 3.73 42.66 14.29
C SER A 110 2.55 41.68 14.39
N GLU A 111 1.78 41.51 13.32
CA GLU A 111 0.57 40.66 13.26
C GLU A 111 0.86 39.28 12.62
N LEU A 112 2.12 38.98 12.31
CA LEU A 112 2.55 37.71 11.69
C LEU A 112 2.21 36.46 12.53
N SER A 113 2.11 36.60 13.86
CA SER A 113 1.74 35.52 14.79
C SER A 113 0.30 35.00 14.62
N VAL A 114 -0.53 35.70 13.84
CA VAL A 114 -1.89 35.28 13.45
C VAL A 114 -1.86 34.14 12.41
N ALA A 115 -0.69 33.82 11.85
CA ALA A 115 -0.55 32.83 10.78
C ALA A 115 -1.15 31.46 11.12
N THR A 116 -1.71 30.81 10.09
CA THR A 116 -2.31 29.47 10.22
C THR A 116 -1.43 28.43 9.55
N ILE A 117 -1.72 27.14 9.78
CA ILE A 117 -1.17 26.02 9.00
C ILE A 117 -1.40 26.16 7.48
N SER A 118 -2.35 27.00 7.07
CA SER A 118 -2.72 27.26 5.68
C SER A 118 -2.06 28.50 5.11
N GLY A 119 -1.17 29.17 5.85
CA GLY A 119 -0.47 30.38 5.45
C GLY A 119 -1.00 31.66 6.06
N LEU A 120 -0.41 32.76 5.60
CA LEU A 120 -0.78 34.15 5.91
C LEU A 120 -0.35 35.05 4.75
N LEU A 121 -1.13 36.10 4.47
CA LEU A 121 -0.78 37.16 3.53
C LEU A 121 -0.38 38.42 4.31
N LEU A 122 0.84 38.91 4.09
CA LEU A 122 1.28 40.24 4.52
C LEU A 122 1.05 41.24 3.38
N LYS A 123 0.23 42.25 3.64
CA LYS A 123 -0.16 43.30 2.67
C LYS A 123 0.69 44.55 2.83
N ALA A 124 0.90 45.25 1.71
CA ALA A 124 1.57 46.56 1.64
C ALA A 124 2.95 46.62 2.30
N PHE A 125 3.75 45.55 2.17
CA PHE A 125 5.11 45.50 2.71
C PHE A 125 6.03 46.51 2.00
N ASP A 126 6.57 47.48 2.75
CA ASP A 126 7.38 48.57 2.19
C ASP A 126 8.89 48.26 2.09
N GLY A 127 9.34 47.20 2.76
CA GLY A 127 10.70 46.70 2.76
C GLY A 127 11.74 47.61 3.43
N LYS A 128 11.34 48.61 4.23
CA LYS A 128 12.25 49.68 4.68
C LYS A 128 12.36 49.80 6.21
N GLY A 129 13.53 50.23 6.67
CA GLY A 129 13.77 50.63 8.05
C GLY A 129 13.64 49.51 9.09
N SER A 130 13.03 49.82 10.23
CA SER A 130 12.84 48.90 11.37
C SER A 130 12.03 47.66 11.02
N ASP A 131 11.05 47.81 10.13
CA ASP A 131 10.06 46.77 9.85
C ASP A 131 10.68 45.64 9.02
N LEU A 132 11.71 45.93 8.21
CA LEU A 132 12.52 44.92 7.54
C LEU A 132 13.32 44.06 8.53
N VAL A 133 13.99 44.69 9.52
CA VAL A 133 14.78 43.94 10.52
C VAL A 133 13.85 43.06 11.36
N HIS A 134 12.76 43.63 11.85
CA HIS A 134 11.75 42.90 12.61
C HIS A 134 11.11 41.77 11.79
N PHE A 135 10.84 41.99 10.49
CA PHE A 135 10.33 40.97 9.58
C PHE A 135 11.31 39.80 9.41
N LEU A 136 12.60 40.08 9.22
CA LEU A 136 13.64 39.04 9.05
C LEU A 136 13.85 38.23 10.34
N GLU A 137 13.71 38.85 11.51
CA GLU A 137 13.80 38.19 12.82
C GLU A 137 12.55 37.34 13.11
N THR A 138 11.36 37.95 13.10
CA THR A 138 10.08 37.30 13.42
C THR A 138 9.78 36.15 12.45
N SER A 139 9.96 36.33 11.14
CA SER A 139 9.68 35.25 10.16
C SER A 139 10.60 34.03 10.34
N LYS A 140 11.83 34.23 10.80
CA LYS A 140 12.78 33.13 11.11
C LYS A 140 12.49 32.46 12.45
N ALA A 141 12.06 33.24 13.45
CA ALA A 141 11.69 32.73 14.77
C ALA A 141 10.41 31.88 14.71
N ASP A 142 9.36 32.42 14.09
CA ASP A 142 8.01 31.84 14.11
C ASP A 142 7.82 30.71 13.07
N LYS A 143 8.75 30.58 12.10
CA LYS A 143 8.75 29.54 11.04
C LYS A 143 7.41 29.43 10.32
N ILE A 144 6.87 30.58 9.91
CA ILE A 144 5.54 30.69 9.33
C ILE A 144 5.43 29.85 8.05
N PRO A 145 4.57 28.82 8.01
CA PRO A 145 4.37 28.04 6.79
C PRO A 145 3.64 28.90 5.76
N LEU A 146 4.10 28.93 4.51
CA LEU A 146 3.44 29.64 3.39
C LEU A 146 3.12 31.11 3.68
N LEU A 147 4.16 31.90 3.97
CA LEU A 147 4.06 33.36 4.09
C LEU A 147 4.04 34.00 2.70
N TYR A 148 2.92 34.61 2.32
CA TYR A 148 2.76 35.37 1.07
C TYR A 148 2.95 36.87 1.33
N ILE A 149 3.62 37.59 0.44
CA ILE A 149 3.87 39.03 0.65
C ILE A 149 3.48 39.83 -0.60
N ASN A 150 2.57 40.79 -0.41
CA ASN A 150 2.15 41.75 -1.42
C ASN A 150 2.85 43.11 -1.13
N PRO A 151 3.73 43.60 -2.00
CA PRO A 151 4.54 44.79 -1.73
C PRO A 151 3.74 46.09 -1.75
N ALA A 152 4.29 47.13 -1.11
CA ALA A 152 3.80 48.49 -1.24
C ALA A 152 4.08 49.06 -2.66
N PRO A 153 3.24 49.99 -3.16
CA PRO A 153 3.50 50.67 -4.43
C PRO A 153 4.85 51.40 -4.44
N GLY A 154 5.62 51.25 -5.52
CA GLY A 154 6.91 51.93 -5.69
C GLY A 154 8.12 51.27 -5.00
N ILE A 155 7.99 50.01 -4.55
CA ILE A 155 9.15 49.21 -4.12
C ILE A 155 10.09 48.89 -5.31
N ASP A 156 11.36 48.65 -5.01
CA ASP A 156 12.26 47.96 -5.93
C ASP A 156 11.96 46.46 -5.90
N TYR A 157 11.72 45.86 -7.07
CA TYR A 157 11.29 44.46 -7.17
C TYR A 157 12.44 43.46 -7.09
N GLU A 158 13.69 43.86 -7.37
CA GLU A 158 14.87 43.00 -7.17
C GLU A 158 15.18 42.90 -5.67
N GLU A 159 15.28 44.03 -4.97
CA GLU A 159 15.51 44.09 -3.52
C GLU A 159 14.40 43.38 -2.74
N PHE A 160 13.14 43.53 -3.17
CA PHE A 160 11.99 42.84 -2.60
C PHE A 160 12.07 41.31 -2.71
N VAL A 161 12.38 40.79 -3.89
CA VAL A 161 12.52 39.33 -4.09
C VAL A 161 13.73 38.79 -3.33
N GLU A 162 14.86 39.49 -3.34
CA GLU A 162 16.05 39.08 -2.58
C GLU A 162 15.72 39.02 -1.07
N THR A 163 14.96 39.99 -0.57
CA THR A 163 14.46 40.01 0.81
C THR A 163 13.55 38.82 1.15
N CYS A 164 12.59 38.49 0.28
CA CYS A 164 11.72 37.33 0.48
C CYS A 164 12.51 36.01 0.48
N SER A 165 13.53 35.88 -0.36
CA SER A 165 14.39 34.69 -0.42
C SER A 165 15.10 34.37 0.92
N LYS A 166 15.45 35.42 1.70
CA LYS A 166 16.11 35.30 3.01
C LYS A 166 15.21 34.76 4.13
N THR A 167 13.91 34.63 3.87
CA THR A 167 12.87 34.15 4.82
C THR A 167 12.00 33.02 4.27
N SER A 168 12.28 32.54 3.05
CA SER A 168 11.42 31.60 2.32
C SER A 168 9.97 32.07 2.13
N ALA A 169 9.75 33.39 2.16
CA ALA A 169 8.47 33.98 1.83
C ALA A 169 8.22 33.97 0.31
N ILE A 170 6.94 33.95 -0.07
CA ILE A 170 6.47 33.89 -1.47
C ILE A 170 6.10 35.32 -1.91
N PRO A 171 6.96 36.01 -2.69
CA PRO A 171 6.65 37.34 -3.20
C PRO A 171 5.51 37.28 -4.22
N ILE A 172 4.59 38.24 -4.11
CA ILE A 172 3.58 38.53 -5.13
C ILE A 172 4.12 39.64 -6.03
N VAL A 173 4.29 39.34 -7.31
CA VAL A 173 4.93 40.25 -8.29
C VAL A 173 3.95 40.55 -9.44
N PRO A 174 3.72 41.82 -9.82
CA PRO A 174 2.89 42.16 -10.98
C PRO A 174 3.44 41.57 -12.28
N SER A 175 2.57 41.04 -13.16
CA SER A 175 2.98 40.53 -14.47
C SER A 175 3.72 41.56 -15.35
N THR A 176 3.51 42.85 -15.10
CA THR A 176 4.19 43.96 -15.78
C THR A 176 5.64 44.18 -15.37
N LYS A 177 6.06 43.58 -14.25
CA LYS A 177 7.43 43.58 -13.73
C LYS A 177 8.20 42.29 -14.01
N LEU A 178 7.60 41.37 -14.77
CA LEU A 178 8.16 40.07 -15.12
C LEU A 178 8.43 39.99 -16.63
N THR A 179 9.49 39.27 -17.03
CA THR A 179 9.81 38.97 -18.43
C THR A 179 10.42 37.58 -18.61
N THR A 180 10.20 36.98 -19.78
CA THR A 180 10.85 35.74 -20.26
C THR A 180 12.01 36.02 -21.21
N LYS A 181 12.25 37.29 -21.56
CA LYS A 181 13.28 37.72 -22.51
C LYS A 181 14.52 38.21 -21.78
N LYS A 182 15.69 37.71 -22.19
CA LYS A 182 16.97 37.96 -21.52
C LYS A 182 17.56 39.35 -21.80
N ASP A 183 17.00 40.05 -22.79
CA ASP A 183 17.33 41.40 -23.25
C ASP A 183 16.40 42.49 -22.66
N GLU A 184 15.34 42.12 -21.93
CA GLU A 184 14.44 43.08 -21.25
C GLU A 184 14.75 43.24 -19.74
N THR A 185 15.92 42.80 -19.28
CA THR A 185 16.23 42.68 -17.84
C THR A 185 16.47 44.00 -17.12
N ASP A 186 16.84 45.07 -17.82
CA ASP A 186 17.23 46.35 -17.22
C ASP A 186 16.06 47.10 -16.53
N ALA A 187 14.82 46.59 -16.65
CA ALA A 187 13.63 47.16 -16.00
C ALA A 187 12.59 46.12 -15.51
N LYS A 188 12.87 44.81 -15.67
CA LYS A 188 11.93 43.71 -15.35
C LYS A 188 12.69 42.48 -14.84
N LEU A 189 12.11 41.78 -13.88
CA LEU A 189 12.65 40.53 -13.36
C LEU A 189 12.56 39.40 -14.39
N PHE A 190 13.68 38.74 -14.65
CA PHE A 190 13.77 37.58 -15.53
C PHE A 190 13.19 36.33 -14.84
N VAL A 191 12.01 35.87 -15.27
CA VAL A 191 11.28 34.75 -14.67
C VAL A 191 12.12 33.47 -14.55
N PRO A 192 12.92 33.05 -15.55
CA PRO A 192 13.76 31.86 -15.41
C PRO A 192 14.78 31.97 -14.28
N ARG A 193 15.30 33.18 -14.00
CA ARG A 193 16.22 33.44 -12.88
C ARG A 193 15.50 33.49 -11.53
N LEU A 194 14.25 33.96 -11.48
CA LEU A 194 13.39 33.85 -10.29
C LEU A 194 13.13 32.37 -9.91
N LEU A 195 12.92 31.53 -10.92
CA LEU A 195 12.77 30.09 -10.71
C LEU A 195 14.11 29.45 -10.30
N SER A 196 15.18 29.68 -11.07
CA SER A 196 16.49 29.05 -10.86
C SER A 196 17.11 29.39 -9.50
N ALA A 197 16.88 30.60 -8.98
CA ALA A 197 17.30 31.01 -7.64
C ALA A 197 16.71 30.16 -6.50
N ALA A 198 15.57 29.49 -6.72
CA ALA A 198 14.93 28.62 -5.75
C ALA A 198 15.29 27.13 -5.93
N TRP A 199 15.95 26.75 -7.03
CA TRP A 199 16.20 25.35 -7.40
C TRP A 199 17.40 24.73 -6.65
N LYS A 200 17.25 23.49 -6.21
CA LYS A 200 18.29 22.75 -5.47
C LYS A 200 18.86 21.61 -6.31
N SER A 201 19.69 21.93 -7.29
CA SER A 201 20.41 20.91 -8.06
C SER A 201 21.60 20.33 -7.28
N ASP A 202 21.56 19.03 -7.02
CA ASP A 202 22.65 18.19 -6.50
C ASP A 202 23.80 18.01 -7.52
N ARG A 203 23.54 18.32 -8.79
CA ARG A 203 24.46 18.11 -9.90
C ARG A 203 25.56 19.18 -9.96
N ALA A 204 26.75 18.74 -10.37
CA ALA A 204 27.88 19.62 -10.65
C ALA A 204 27.61 20.61 -11.81
N ASP A 205 26.77 20.24 -12.78
CA ASP A 205 26.38 21.10 -13.91
C ASP A 205 25.18 22.03 -13.63
N LYS A 206 24.64 21.98 -12.41
CA LYS A 206 23.49 22.78 -11.93
C LYS A 206 22.21 22.66 -12.76
N LEU A 207 22.11 21.66 -13.64
CA LEU A 207 20.87 21.36 -14.34
C LEU A 207 19.85 20.74 -13.39
N LEU A 208 18.57 21.04 -13.57
CA LEU A 208 17.52 20.44 -12.76
C LEU A 208 16.90 19.24 -13.49
N PRO A 209 16.73 18.06 -12.85
CA PRO A 209 15.92 17.00 -13.42
C PRO A 209 14.50 17.54 -13.71
N THR A 210 13.95 17.17 -14.86
CA THR A 210 12.64 17.64 -15.32
C THR A 210 11.81 16.46 -15.76
N VAL A 211 10.76 16.16 -15.00
CA VAL A 211 9.77 15.14 -15.35
C VAL A 211 8.78 15.75 -16.33
N VAL A 212 8.76 15.24 -17.56
CA VAL A 212 7.80 15.64 -18.57
C VAL A 212 6.58 14.74 -18.45
N CYS A 213 5.40 15.33 -18.36
CA CYS A 213 4.11 14.67 -18.22
C CYS A 213 3.13 15.09 -19.31
N ASP A 214 2.18 14.22 -19.64
CA ASP A 214 0.98 14.62 -20.41
C ASP A 214 0.04 15.50 -19.55
N GLU A 215 -1.02 16.00 -20.18
CA GLU A 215 -2.09 16.81 -19.55
C GLU A 215 -2.78 16.14 -18.34
N ARG A 216 -2.65 14.82 -18.19
CA ARG A 216 -3.21 14.01 -17.08
C ARG A 216 -2.19 13.75 -15.96
N GLY A 217 -0.93 14.14 -16.16
CA GLY A 217 0.17 13.86 -15.24
C GLY A 217 0.86 12.50 -15.45
N THR A 218 0.59 11.78 -16.54
CA THR A 218 1.33 10.55 -16.91
C THR A 218 2.75 10.94 -17.33
N ALA A 219 3.78 10.35 -16.72
CA ALA A 219 5.17 10.65 -17.08
C ALA A 219 5.50 10.15 -18.51
N LEU A 220 5.80 11.10 -19.40
CA LEU A 220 6.29 10.86 -20.75
C LEU A 220 7.79 10.60 -20.78
N GLY A 221 8.56 11.22 -19.89
CA GLY A 221 10.00 10.98 -19.76
C GLY A 221 10.70 11.88 -18.75
N LEU A 222 12.00 11.62 -18.55
CA LEU A 222 12.89 12.43 -17.73
C LEU A 222 13.91 13.13 -18.63
N VAL A 223 14.01 14.45 -18.48
CA VAL A 223 14.98 15.32 -19.16
C VAL A 223 15.68 16.20 -18.13
N TYR A 224 16.51 17.14 -18.58
CA TYR A 224 17.15 18.14 -17.74
C TYR A 224 16.82 19.53 -18.24
N SER A 225 16.70 20.50 -17.34
CA SER A 225 16.50 21.91 -17.69
C SER A 225 17.62 22.78 -17.13
N SER A 226 18.03 23.75 -17.95
CA SER A 226 18.80 24.94 -17.59
C SER A 226 17.86 26.16 -17.50
N GLU A 227 18.34 27.24 -16.89
CA GLU A 227 17.65 28.54 -16.89
C GLU A 227 17.25 28.98 -18.32
N ASP A 228 18.20 28.91 -19.27
CA ASP A 228 17.95 29.26 -20.68
C ASP A 228 16.86 28.36 -21.32
N SER A 229 16.84 27.06 -21.01
CA SER A 229 15.82 26.15 -21.55
C SER A 229 14.42 26.39 -20.99
N VAL A 230 14.31 26.86 -19.74
CA VAL A 230 13.02 27.24 -19.14
C VAL A 230 12.53 28.56 -19.71
N GLY A 231 13.42 29.55 -19.89
CA GLY A 231 13.09 30.80 -20.59
C GLY A 231 12.60 30.56 -22.00
N GLU A 232 13.32 29.75 -22.76
CA GLU A 232 12.95 29.41 -24.14
C GLU A 232 11.67 28.58 -24.21
N SER A 233 11.42 27.68 -23.26
CA SER A 233 10.16 26.92 -23.18
C SER A 233 8.95 27.82 -22.90
N LEU A 234 9.08 28.78 -21.98
CA LEU A 234 8.02 29.76 -21.69
C LEU A 234 7.76 30.68 -22.90
N ARG A 235 8.83 31.21 -23.49
CA ARG A 235 8.78 32.13 -24.64
C ARG A 235 8.21 31.50 -25.90
N THR A 236 8.51 30.22 -26.16
CA THR A 236 8.02 29.48 -27.34
C THR A 236 6.74 28.71 -27.09
N GLN A 237 6.35 28.52 -25.83
CA GLN A 237 5.26 27.61 -25.40
C GLN A 237 5.49 26.18 -25.91
N THR A 238 6.74 25.72 -25.93
CA THR A 238 7.10 24.36 -26.35
C THR A 238 8.02 23.66 -25.35
N GLY A 239 8.13 22.34 -25.45
CA GLY A 239 9.10 21.57 -24.65
C GLY A 239 10.53 21.78 -25.14
N VAL A 240 11.26 22.70 -24.50
CA VAL A 240 12.68 22.96 -24.77
C VAL A 240 13.51 22.57 -23.55
N TYR A 241 14.48 21.68 -23.76
CA TYR A 241 15.22 21.04 -22.67
C TYR A 241 16.73 21.23 -22.84
N GLN A 242 17.51 21.02 -21.79
CA GLN A 242 18.97 21.02 -21.86
C GLN A 242 19.49 19.63 -22.28
N SER A 243 20.09 19.55 -23.47
CA SER A 243 20.84 18.37 -23.91
C SER A 243 22.30 18.44 -23.46
N ARG A 244 22.73 17.43 -22.72
CA ARG A 244 24.13 17.20 -22.28
C ARG A 244 25.18 17.19 -23.42
N LYS A 245 24.77 17.10 -24.69
CA LYS A 245 25.66 17.05 -25.86
C LYS A 245 25.41 18.15 -26.91
N ARG A 246 24.28 18.86 -26.86
CA ARG A 246 23.80 19.71 -27.97
C ARG A 246 23.32 21.10 -27.55
N GLY A 247 23.39 21.47 -26.28
CA GLY A 247 22.80 22.72 -25.79
C GLY A 247 21.27 22.60 -25.69
N LEU A 248 20.55 23.64 -26.07
CA LEU A 248 19.08 23.64 -26.09
C LEU A 248 18.54 22.60 -27.09
N TRP A 249 17.54 21.84 -26.64
CA TRP A 249 16.88 20.78 -27.40
C TRP A 249 15.38 21.00 -27.45
N TYR A 250 14.91 21.50 -28.60
CA TYR A 250 13.50 21.63 -28.94
C TYR A 250 12.95 20.24 -29.29
N LYS A 251 12.04 19.72 -28.46
CA LYS A 251 11.49 18.36 -28.66
C LYS A 251 10.67 18.31 -29.95
N GLY A 252 10.98 17.32 -30.79
CA GLY A 252 10.24 17.04 -32.02
C GLY A 252 10.56 17.94 -33.21
N ALA A 253 11.41 18.96 -33.07
CA ALA A 253 11.73 19.91 -34.14
C ALA A 253 12.24 19.25 -35.44
N THR A 254 12.84 18.06 -35.36
CA THR A 254 13.32 17.29 -36.52
C THR A 254 12.47 16.06 -36.86
N SER A 255 11.62 15.56 -35.95
CA SER A 255 10.82 14.34 -36.18
C SER A 255 9.33 14.62 -36.44
N GLY A 256 8.85 15.81 -36.09
CA GLY A 256 7.42 16.15 -36.09
C GLY A 256 6.71 15.83 -34.77
N ASP A 257 7.36 15.13 -33.83
CA ASP A 257 6.77 14.77 -32.52
C ASP A 257 6.89 15.92 -31.50
N THR A 258 6.27 17.05 -31.84
CA THR A 258 6.36 18.32 -31.12
C THR A 258 5.59 18.34 -29.79
N GLN A 259 5.86 19.34 -28.97
CA GLN A 259 5.18 19.56 -27.69
C GLN A 259 4.74 21.00 -27.56
N GLU A 260 3.52 21.19 -27.08
CA GLU A 260 3.01 22.47 -26.56
C GLU A 260 3.16 22.44 -25.03
N LEU A 261 3.78 23.47 -24.44
CA LEU A 261 3.93 23.60 -22.99
C LEU A 261 2.61 24.11 -22.41
N ILE A 262 2.03 23.34 -21.48
CA ILE A 262 0.80 23.71 -20.79
C ILE A 262 1.11 24.29 -19.42
N ARG A 263 2.07 23.70 -18.69
CA ARG A 263 2.41 24.14 -17.33
C ARG A 263 3.82 23.78 -16.87
N ILE A 264 4.45 24.65 -16.09
CA ILE A 264 5.64 24.36 -15.28
C ILE A 264 5.24 24.30 -13.80
N SER A 265 5.84 23.39 -13.04
CA SER A 265 5.74 23.32 -11.59
C SER A 265 7.04 22.80 -10.99
N MET A 266 7.23 23.04 -9.70
CA MET A 266 8.33 22.51 -8.91
C MET A 266 7.78 21.46 -7.92
N ASP A 267 8.65 20.58 -7.45
CA ASP A 267 8.31 19.61 -6.41
C ASP A 267 8.33 20.26 -5.00
N CYS A 268 8.40 19.48 -3.92
CA CYS A 268 8.26 19.99 -2.55
C CYS A 268 9.54 20.51 -1.90
N ASP A 269 10.72 20.09 -2.35
CA ASP A 269 11.99 20.62 -1.85
C ASP A 269 12.77 21.46 -2.89
N ASN A 270 12.22 21.59 -4.10
CA ASN A 270 12.75 22.34 -5.25
C ASN A 270 13.93 21.67 -5.98
N ASP A 271 14.15 20.36 -5.82
CA ASP A 271 15.18 19.63 -6.58
C ASP A 271 14.74 19.19 -7.99
N ALA A 272 13.43 19.26 -8.32
CA ALA A 272 12.90 18.81 -9.61
C ALA A 272 11.85 19.75 -10.24
N LEU A 273 11.86 19.83 -11.57
CA LEU A 273 10.77 20.43 -12.35
C LEU A 273 9.78 19.37 -12.83
N LYS A 274 8.51 19.76 -12.94
CA LYS A 274 7.48 19.06 -13.70
C LYS A 274 7.03 19.94 -14.85
N PHE A 275 7.14 19.44 -16.08
CA PHE A 275 6.59 20.06 -17.28
C PHE A 275 5.35 19.28 -17.70
N VAL A 276 4.18 19.91 -17.66
CA VAL A 276 2.96 19.38 -18.27
C VAL A 276 2.91 19.87 -19.70
N VAL A 277 2.82 18.94 -20.65
CA VAL A 277 2.83 19.23 -22.08
C VAL A 277 1.72 18.50 -22.80
N LYS A 278 1.25 19.10 -23.88
CA LYS A 278 0.41 18.45 -24.88
C LYS A 278 1.31 17.89 -25.97
N GLN A 279 1.51 16.57 -25.91
CA GLN A 279 2.40 15.84 -26.81
C GLN A 279 1.69 15.56 -28.14
N LYS A 280 2.30 15.97 -29.25
CA LYS A 280 1.94 15.51 -30.60
C LYS A 280 2.90 14.40 -31.00
N GLY A 281 2.38 13.26 -31.48
CA GLY A 281 3.23 12.10 -31.77
C GLY A 281 3.85 11.48 -30.52
N ARG A 282 5.11 11.03 -30.60
CA ARG A 282 5.81 10.29 -29.53
C ARG A 282 6.77 11.13 -28.71
N PHE A 283 6.82 10.93 -27.40
CA PHE A 283 7.91 11.47 -26.59
C PHE A 283 9.22 10.71 -26.82
N CYS A 284 9.15 9.37 -26.88
CA CYS A 284 10.34 8.54 -27.02
C CYS A 284 10.95 8.62 -28.43
N HIS A 285 12.24 8.30 -28.53
CA HIS A 285 12.94 8.09 -29.80
C HIS A 285 12.82 6.63 -30.30
N LEU A 286 12.25 5.74 -29.48
CA LEU A 286 11.88 4.38 -29.82
C LEU A 286 10.41 4.33 -30.29
N ASP A 287 9.96 3.18 -30.79
CA ASP A 287 8.58 2.96 -31.24
C ASP A 287 7.60 2.75 -30.06
N GLN A 288 7.49 3.74 -29.19
CA GLN A 288 6.62 3.77 -28.00
C GLN A 288 6.25 5.22 -27.63
N LEU A 289 5.15 5.41 -26.92
CA LEU A 289 4.63 6.75 -26.63
C LEU A 289 5.50 7.55 -25.64
N GLY A 290 5.94 6.94 -24.54
CA GLY A 290 6.82 7.54 -23.53
C GLY A 290 8.14 6.79 -23.35
N CYS A 291 9.12 7.40 -22.68
CA CYS A 291 10.36 6.71 -22.28
C CYS A 291 10.12 5.54 -21.31
N PHE A 292 8.96 5.51 -20.64
CA PHE A 292 8.55 4.46 -19.70
C PHE A 292 7.58 3.44 -20.33
N GLY A 293 7.43 3.43 -21.67
CA GLY A 293 6.56 2.52 -22.41
C GLY A 293 5.28 3.19 -22.93
N ASP A 294 4.26 2.35 -23.18
CA ASP A 294 2.98 2.77 -23.74
C ASP A 294 1.91 3.08 -22.68
N LEU A 295 0.92 3.86 -23.10
CA LEU A 295 -0.27 4.18 -22.32
C LEU A 295 -1.08 2.91 -21.96
N LYS A 296 -1.78 2.97 -20.83
CA LYS A 296 -2.70 1.93 -20.33
C LYS A 296 -4.04 2.55 -19.92
N GLY A 297 -5.07 1.72 -19.71
CA GLY A 297 -6.39 2.16 -19.25
C GLY A 297 -7.02 3.23 -20.16
N ILE A 298 -7.69 4.20 -19.54
CA ILE A 298 -8.47 5.25 -20.22
C ILE A 298 -7.60 6.07 -21.20
N SER A 299 -6.33 6.36 -20.88
CA SER A 299 -5.41 7.04 -21.81
C SER A 299 -5.16 6.25 -23.10
N LYS A 300 -5.03 4.92 -22.99
CA LYS A 300 -4.86 4.05 -24.16
C LYS A 300 -6.15 3.98 -24.98
N LEU A 301 -7.29 3.93 -24.30
CA LEU A 301 -8.60 3.93 -24.93
C LEU A 301 -8.85 5.21 -25.72
N GLU A 302 -8.54 6.38 -25.16
CA GLU A 302 -8.63 7.68 -25.85
C GLU A 302 -7.83 7.68 -27.15
N GLN A 303 -6.53 7.35 -27.10
CA GLN A 303 -5.69 7.30 -28.30
C GLN A 303 -6.20 6.27 -29.32
N THR A 304 -6.73 5.13 -28.85
CA THR A 304 -7.36 4.12 -29.69
C THR A 304 -8.61 4.66 -30.38
N LEU A 305 -9.45 5.43 -29.69
CA LEU A 305 -10.66 6.04 -30.22
C LEU A 305 -10.37 7.21 -31.18
N ILE A 306 -9.38 8.06 -30.89
CA ILE A 306 -8.91 9.12 -31.80
C ILE A 306 -8.40 8.49 -33.11
N SER A 307 -7.47 7.52 -33.00
CA SER A 307 -6.94 6.80 -34.16
C SER A 307 -8.05 6.13 -34.97
N ARG A 308 -9.04 5.52 -34.30
CA ARG A 308 -10.22 4.92 -34.95
C ARG A 308 -11.15 5.94 -35.61
N LYS A 309 -11.35 7.14 -35.04
CA LYS A 309 -12.18 8.21 -35.66
C LYS A 309 -11.64 8.57 -37.05
N GLU A 310 -10.33 8.68 -37.16
CA GLU A 310 -9.61 8.99 -38.40
C GLU A 310 -9.53 7.79 -39.35
N SER A 311 -9.05 6.64 -38.87
CA SER A 311 -8.63 5.50 -39.71
C SER A 311 -9.65 4.36 -39.88
N ALA A 312 -10.76 4.32 -39.14
CA ALA A 312 -11.71 3.21 -39.24
C ALA A 312 -12.33 3.12 -40.64
N PRO A 313 -12.35 1.92 -41.27
CA PRO A 313 -12.93 1.73 -42.60
C PRO A 313 -14.41 2.14 -42.69
N GLU A 314 -14.83 2.60 -43.87
CA GLU A 314 -16.24 2.86 -44.14
C GLU A 314 -17.11 1.62 -43.89
N GLY A 315 -18.30 1.82 -43.33
CA GLY A 315 -19.23 0.75 -42.94
C GLY A 315 -18.89 0.00 -41.64
N SER A 316 -17.68 0.14 -41.08
CA SER A 316 -17.31 -0.54 -39.82
C SER A 316 -18.13 -0.04 -38.62
N TYR A 317 -18.38 -0.94 -37.64
CA TYR A 317 -19.13 -0.60 -36.41
C TYR A 317 -18.55 0.63 -35.70
N THR A 318 -17.23 0.68 -35.55
CA THR A 318 -16.52 1.81 -34.95
C THR A 318 -16.72 3.11 -35.72
N LYS A 319 -16.73 3.10 -37.07
CA LYS A 319 -17.01 4.31 -37.86
C LYS A 319 -18.46 4.76 -37.68
N ARG A 320 -19.40 3.80 -37.62
CA ARG A 320 -20.82 4.08 -37.34
C ARG A 320 -21.03 4.73 -35.97
N LEU A 321 -20.31 4.32 -34.93
CA LEU A 321 -20.39 5.00 -33.62
C LEU A 321 -20.01 6.49 -33.68
N PHE A 322 -19.12 6.90 -34.59
CA PHE A 322 -18.77 8.32 -34.77
C PHE A 322 -19.70 9.08 -35.74
N SER A 323 -20.42 8.39 -36.64
CA SER A 323 -21.27 9.03 -37.66
C SER A 323 -22.78 8.96 -37.38
N ASP A 324 -23.23 8.02 -36.56
CA ASP A 324 -24.65 7.80 -36.23
C ASP A 324 -24.90 8.15 -34.76
N GLU A 325 -25.37 9.38 -34.52
CA GLU A 325 -25.67 9.88 -33.19
C GLU A 325 -26.81 9.11 -32.51
N LYS A 326 -27.75 8.51 -33.27
CA LYS A 326 -28.84 7.73 -32.69
C LYS A 326 -28.33 6.39 -32.17
N LEU A 327 -27.48 5.70 -32.94
CA LEU A 327 -26.81 4.48 -32.52
C LEU A 327 -25.93 4.71 -31.28
N LEU A 328 -25.09 5.75 -31.30
CA LEU A 328 -24.23 6.05 -30.15
C LEU A 328 -25.05 6.42 -28.90
N ARG A 329 -26.14 7.19 -29.05
CA ARG A 329 -27.06 7.47 -27.94
C ARG A 329 -27.73 6.20 -27.42
N ALA A 330 -28.14 5.28 -28.30
CA ALA A 330 -28.74 4.02 -27.88
C ALA A 330 -27.75 3.21 -27.02
N LYS A 331 -26.54 2.94 -27.52
CA LYS A 331 -25.49 2.24 -26.76
C LYS A 331 -25.15 2.92 -25.43
N ILE A 332 -25.03 4.26 -25.37
CA ILE A 332 -24.78 4.95 -24.08
C ILE A 332 -25.91 4.74 -23.07
N MET A 333 -27.16 4.64 -23.52
CA MET A 333 -28.28 4.39 -22.62
C MET A 333 -28.39 2.90 -22.23
N GLU A 334 -28.01 2.00 -23.14
CA GLU A 334 -27.90 0.55 -22.95
C GLU A 334 -26.89 0.24 -21.84
N GLU A 335 -25.59 0.57 -22.01
CA GLU A 335 -24.60 0.31 -20.94
C GLU A 335 -24.89 1.09 -19.64
N ALA A 336 -25.64 2.19 -19.69
CA ALA A 336 -26.02 2.94 -18.48
C ALA A 336 -27.17 2.26 -17.72
N GLU A 337 -28.07 1.58 -18.43
CA GLU A 337 -29.11 0.73 -17.83
C GLU A 337 -28.47 -0.57 -17.32
N GLU A 338 -27.59 -1.20 -18.11
CA GLU A 338 -26.82 -2.38 -17.71
C GLU A 338 -25.91 -2.10 -16.50
N LEU A 339 -25.23 -0.95 -16.42
CA LEU A 339 -24.47 -0.54 -15.21
C LEU A 339 -25.37 -0.28 -13.99
N CYS A 340 -26.60 0.20 -14.18
CA CYS A 340 -27.55 0.36 -13.08
C CYS A 340 -28.15 -0.97 -12.62
N ASP A 341 -28.30 -1.93 -13.53
CA ASP A 341 -28.80 -3.28 -13.26
C ASP A 341 -27.70 -4.23 -12.73
N ALA A 342 -26.42 -3.95 -13.01
CA ALA A 342 -25.25 -4.72 -12.57
C ALA A 342 -25.10 -4.72 -11.04
N LYS A 343 -24.88 -5.90 -10.47
CA LYS A 343 -24.85 -6.09 -9.00
C LYS A 343 -23.55 -6.70 -8.49
N ALA A 344 -22.86 -7.50 -9.31
CA ALA A 344 -21.56 -8.02 -8.96
C ALA A 344 -20.45 -6.96 -9.22
N PRO A 345 -19.39 -6.85 -8.37
CA PRO A 345 -18.35 -5.83 -8.57
C PRO A 345 -17.58 -5.94 -9.89
N ASP A 346 -17.51 -7.13 -10.48
CA ASP A 346 -16.91 -7.42 -11.79
C ASP A 346 -17.83 -7.05 -12.95
N GLU A 347 -19.14 -7.34 -12.86
CA GLU A 347 -20.18 -6.80 -13.76
C GLU A 347 -20.16 -5.27 -13.73
N VAL A 348 -20.25 -4.66 -12.54
CA VAL A 348 -20.18 -3.21 -12.36
C VAL A 348 -18.89 -2.63 -12.94
N ALA A 349 -17.74 -3.32 -12.82
CA ALA A 349 -16.50 -2.89 -13.43
C ALA A 349 -16.48 -3.05 -14.96
N PHE A 350 -17.17 -4.06 -15.51
CA PHE A 350 -17.30 -4.33 -16.94
C PHE A 350 -18.26 -3.35 -17.60
N GLU A 351 -19.49 -3.23 -17.10
CA GLU A 351 -20.50 -2.29 -17.60
C GLU A 351 -20.05 -0.83 -17.40
N ALA A 352 -19.32 -0.52 -16.33
CA ALA A 352 -18.70 0.80 -16.20
C ALA A 352 -17.59 1.01 -17.23
N ALA A 353 -16.82 -0.01 -17.61
CA ALA A 353 -15.79 0.11 -18.64
C ALA A 353 -16.39 0.33 -20.03
N ASP A 354 -17.49 -0.35 -20.38
CA ASP A 354 -18.17 -0.15 -21.65
C ASP A 354 -19.00 1.14 -21.68
N LEU A 355 -19.65 1.53 -20.57
CA LEU A 355 -20.23 2.89 -20.45
C LEU A 355 -19.15 3.97 -20.60
N ILE A 356 -17.97 3.79 -20.00
CA ILE A 356 -16.82 4.68 -20.22
C ILE A 356 -16.38 4.66 -21.70
N TYR A 357 -16.39 3.50 -22.37
CA TYR A 357 -16.08 3.39 -23.80
C TYR A 357 -17.01 4.24 -24.67
N PHE A 358 -18.33 4.12 -24.51
CA PHE A 358 -19.27 4.88 -25.35
C PHE A 358 -19.37 6.35 -24.92
N ALA A 359 -19.29 6.66 -23.62
CA ALA A 359 -19.22 8.04 -23.13
C ALA A 359 -17.97 8.76 -23.65
N LEU A 360 -16.80 8.11 -23.64
CA LEU A 360 -15.57 8.66 -24.20
C LEU A 360 -15.60 8.72 -25.73
N THR A 361 -16.29 7.78 -26.39
CA THR A 361 -16.57 7.87 -27.84
C THR A 361 -17.39 9.12 -28.16
N LYS A 362 -18.42 9.45 -27.36
CA LYS A 362 -19.20 10.70 -27.52
C LYS A 362 -18.37 11.95 -27.23
N ALA A 363 -17.52 11.93 -26.21
CA ALA A 363 -16.60 13.01 -25.91
C ALA A 363 -15.66 13.28 -27.10
N ILE A 364 -14.96 12.24 -27.58
CA ILE A 364 -14.02 12.35 -28.71
C ILE A 364 -14.74 12.70 -30.02
N ALA A 365 -15.98 12.26 -30.23
CA ALA A 365 -16.81 12.73 -31.34
C ALA A 365 -16.98 14.26 -31.30
N ALA A 366 -17.32 14.80 -30.13
CA ALA A 366 -17.48 16.23 -29.84
C ALA A 366 -16.15 17.02 -29.70
N GLY A 367 -14.98 16.37 -29.79
CA GLY A 367 -13.67 17.01 -29.63
C GLY A 367 -13.23 17.22 -28.18
N VAL A 368 -13.89 16.56 -27.22
CA VAL A 368 -13.57 16.56 -25.78
C VAL A 368 -12.65 15.38 -25.48
N ASN A 369 -11.53 15.65 -24.82
CA ASN A 369 -10.53 14.66 -24.42
C ASN A 369 -10.70 14.24 -22.94
N VAL A 370 -9.92 13.28 -22.45
CA VAL A 370 -10.04 12.80 -21.06
C VAL A 370 -9.56 13.86 -20.06
N ALA A 371 -8.56 14.67 -20.42
CA ALA A 371 -8.12 15.78 -19.57
C ALA A 371 -9.23 16.84 -19.39
N ASP A 372 -10.06 17.10 -20.39
CA ASP A 372 -11.24 17.98 -20.28
C ASP A 372 -12.28 17.44 -19.28
N ILE A 373 -12.44 16.11 -19.25
CA ILE A 373 -13.33 15.41 -18.31
C ILE A 373 -12.76 15.47 -16.88
N GLU A 374 -11.48 15.15 -16.71
CA GLU A 374 -10.78 15.22 -15.42
C GLU A 374 -10.79 16.65 -14.85
N ARG A 375 -10.49 17.66 -15.67
CA ARG A 375 -10.62 19.09 -15.31
C ARG A 375 -12.04 19.47 -14.85
N ASN A 376 -13.08 18.89 -15.46
CA ASN A 376 -14.46 19.08 -15.04
C ASN A 376 -14.84 18.34 -13.74
N LEU A 377 -14.17 17.23 -13.43
CA LEU A 377 -14.35 16.50 -12.16
C LEU A 377 -13.64 17.24 -11.01
N ASP A 378 -12.42 17.72 -11.24
CA ASP A 378 -11.68 18.54 -10.27
C ASP A 378 -12.39 19.87 -9.98
N ALA A 379 -12.91 20.55 -11.00
CA ALA A 379 -13.74 21.74 -10.81
C ALA A 379 -15.07 21.48 -10.04
N LYS A 380 -15.55 20.22 -9.99
CA LYS A 380 -16.69 19.83 -9.15
C LYS A 380 -16.26 19.47 -7.72
N SER A 381 -15.10 18.84 -7.52
CA SER A 381 -14.60 18.47 -6.19
C SER A 381 -14.22 19.69 -5.34
N LEU A 382 -13.86 20.81 -5.99
CA LEU A 382 -13.61 22.09 -5.33
C LEU A 382 -14.87 22.82 -4.83
N LYS A 383 -16.08 22.29 -5.09
CA LYS A 383 -17.34 22.89 -4.64
C LYS A 383 -17.62 22.61 -3.17
N VAL A 384 -17.98 23.67 -2.49
CA VAL A 384 -18.23 23.76 -1.06
C VAL A 384 -19.74 23.70 -0.79
N LYS A 385 -20.56 24.40 -1.59
CA LYS A 385 -22.01 24.30 -1.54
C LYS A 385 -22.48 22.99 -2.17
N ARG A 386 -22.91 22.04 -1.32
CA ARG A 386 -23.57 20.79 -1.74
C ARG A 386 -24.92 21.12 -2.38
N ARG A 387 -25.22 20.49 -3.52
CA ARG A 387 -26.56 20.54 -4.13
C ARG A 387 -27.47 19.53 -3.43
N PRO A 388 -28.78 19.81 -3.26
CA PRO A 388 -29.73 18.75 -2.96
C PRO A 388 -29.70 17.72 -4.09
N GLY A 389 -29.54 16.45 -3.74
CA GLY A 389 -29.28 15.33 -4.66
C GLY A 389 -30.50 14.86 -5.45
N ASN A 390 -31.42 15.76 -5.78
CA ASN A 390 -32.74 15.44 -6.32
C ASN A 390 -32.64 14.86 -7.73
N ALA A 391 -33.20 13.67 -7.94
CA ALA A 391 -33.28 13.03 -9.25
C ALA A 391 -34.22 13.82 -10.17
N LYS A 392 -33.88 13.95 -11.46
CA LYS A 392 -34.71 14.73 -12.41
C LYS A 392 -35.99 13.95 -12.79
N GLY A 393 -37.10 14.68 -12.87
CA GLY A 393 -38.47 14.12 -12.87
C GLY A 393 -38.72 12.86 -13.70
N GLN A 394 -38.29 12.80 -14.96
CA GLN A 394 -38.56 11.63 -15.83
C GLN A 394 -37.86 10.34 -15.36
N TRP A 395 -36.74 10.44 -14.65
CA TRP A 395 -36.01 9.30 -14.10
C TRP A 395 -36.45 9.00 -12.67
N ALA A 396 -36.70 10.05 -11.87
CA ALA A 396 -37.30 9.92 -10.54
C ALA A 396 -38.66 9.18 -10.60
N ALA A 397 -39.49 9.48 -11.61
CA ALA A 397 -40.77 8.82 -11.83
C ALA A 397 -40.66 7.37 -12.34
N LYS A 398 -39.57 7.00 -13.03
CA LYS A 398 -39.33 5.62 -13.49
C LYS A 398 -38.99 4.71 -12.30
N GLU A 399 -38.24 5.23 -11.34
CA GLU A 399 -37.78 4.52 -10.13
C GLU A 399 -38.62 4.79 -8.87
N GLY A 400 -39.80 5.41 -8.99
CA GLY A 400 -40.71 5.67 -7.86
C GLY A 400 -40.24 6.70 -6.82
N ILE A 401 -39.18 7.47 -7.12
CA ILE A 401 -38.56 8.45 -6.21
C ILE A 401 -39.40 9.74 -6.17
N SER A 402 -40.07 10.01 -5.06
CA SER A 402 -40.65 11.33 -4.79
C SER A 402 -39.57 12.28 -4.24
N ASN A 403 -39.18 13.30 -5.02
CA ASN A 403 -38.32 14.37 -4.50
C ASN A 403 -39.07 15.16 -3.41
N GLY A 404 -38.63 15.06 -2.15
CA GLY A 404 -39.30 15.70 -1.02
C GLY A 404 -39.37 17.24 -1.12
N ASP A 405 -40.52 17.76 -0.71
CA ASP A 405 -40.79 19.10 -0.16
C ASP A 405 -40.28 20.36 -0.90
N ALA A 406 -39.98 20.26 -2.20
CA ALA A 406 -39.76 21.44 -3.05
C ALA A 406 -41.07 22.05 -3.60
N GLU A 407 -42.13 21.25 -3.80
CA GLU A 407 -43.42 21.72 -4.34
C GLU A 407 -44.50 21.91 -3.25
N LYS A 408 -44.52 21.07 -2.20
CA LYS A 408 -45.45 21.21 -1.06
C LYS A 408 -45.30 22.52 -0.27
N ALA A 409 -44.12 23.12 -0.27
CA ALA A 409 -43.84 24.37 0.42
C ALA A 409 -44.62 25.59 -0.14
N LYS A 410 -45.32 25.43 -1.28
CA LYS A 410 -46.10 26.50 -1.91
C LYS A 410 -47.60 26.48 -1.59
N GLU A 411 -48.13 25.35 -1.12
CA GLU A 411 -49.57 25.17 -0.82
C GLU A 411 -49.88 25.28 0.68
N LEU A 412 -48.91 25.03 1.57
CA LEU A 412 -49.09 25.06 3.03
C LEU A 412 -48.98 26.46 3.66
N ALA A 413 -49.04 27.53 2.85
CA ALA A 413 -48.78 28.90 3.31
C ALA A 413 -50.04 29.71 3.72
N GLU A 414 -51.26 29.19 3.52
CA GLU A 414 -52.50 29.97 3.74
C GLU A 414 -53.37 29.56 4.92
N GLU A 415 -53.21 28.38 5.55
CA GLU A 415 -54.12 27.95 6.63
C GLU A 415 -53.49 27.61 7.99
N SER A 416 -54.09 28.26 9.00
CA SER A 416 -54.10 27.98 10.45
C SER A 416 -53.00 28.58 11.34
N LYS A 417 -53.47 29.18 12.46
CA LYS A 417 -52.72 30.01 13.41
C LYS A 417 -52.67 29.32 14.78
N GLU A 418 -51.49 29.35 15.42
CA GLU A 418 -51.25 29.29 16.88
C GLU A 418 -51.78 28.08 17.71
N PRO A 419 -51.24 27.81 18.92
CA PRO A 419 -49.85 27.89 19.35
C PRO A 419 -49.34 26.58 20.02
N LEU A 420 -48.03 26.51 20.27
CA LEU A 420 -47.30 25.37 20.86
C LEU A 420 -47.72 25.01 22.30
N PRO A 421 -47.62 23.72 22.67
CA PRO A 421 -47.17 23.32 24.01
C PRO A 421 -46.00 22.31 24.06
N SER A 422 -45.12 22.54 25.04
CA SER A 422 -44.13 21.65 25.70
C SER A 422 -43.76 20.27 25.11
N ALA A 423 -42.45 20.06 24.97
CA ALA A 423 -41.82 18.75 24.73
C ALA A 423 -41.99 17.74 25.89
N PRO A 424 -42.13 16.44 25.56
CA PRO A 424 -41.76 15.32 26.43
C PRO A 424 -40.46 14.60 25.98
N ALA A 425 -40.01 13.67 26.84
CA ALA A 425 -38.75 12.93 26.79
C ALA A 425 -38.65 11.89 25.62
N PRO A 426 -37.50 11.21 25.42
CA PRO A 426 -37.10 10.67 24.12
C PRO A 426 -37.97 9.51 23.62
N ALA A 427 -38.45 9.63 22.38
CA ALA A 427 -39.16 8.57 21.68
C ALA A 427 -38.19 7.58 21.02
N ALA A 428 -38.61 6.31 20.94
CA ALA A 428 -37.82 5.23 20.37
C ALA A 428 -37.48 5.45 18.88
N GLN A 429 -36.33 4.93 18.46
CA GLN A 429 -35.94 4.87 17.05
C GLN A 429 -36.94 4.01 16.27
N THR A 430 -37.72 4.65 15.40
CA THR A 430 -38.63 3.96 14.48
C THR A 430 -37.88 3.48 13.24
N ALA A 431 -37.78 2.15 13.10
CA ALA A 431 -37.54 1.35 11.88
C ALA A 431 -36.58 1.91 10.78
N PRO A 432 -35.44 1.24 10.52
CA PRO A 432 -34.59 1.53 9.36
C PRO A 432 -35.17 1.03 8.03
N ASP A 433 -34.42 1.31 6.94
CA ASP A 433 -34.60 0.84 5.56
C ASP A 433 -35.26 -0.54 5.38
N THR A 434 -36.14 -0.63 4.40
CA THR A 434 -36.95 -1.82 4.10
C THR A 434 -36.26 -2.90 3.27
N GLU A 435 -34.97 -2.76 2.95
CA GLU A 435 -34.23 -3.75 2.16
C GLU A 435 -33.66 -4.89 3.04
N LYS A 436 -33.96 -6.14 2.65
CA LYS A 436 -33.52 -7.33 3.39
C LYS A 436 -32.01 -7.53 3.22
N ILE A 437 -31.30 -7.71 4.33
CA ILE A 437 -29.87 -8.02 4.31
C ILE A 437 -29.70 -9.49 3.89
N THR A 438 -29.12 -9.75 2.72
CA THR A 438 -28.93 -11.10 2.14
C THR A 438 -27.57 -11.23 1.45
N MET A 439 -26.98 -12.43 1.49
CA MET A 439 -25.75 -12.76 0.75
C MET A 439 -26.07 -13.24 -0.67
N LYS A 440 -25.16 -13.00 -1.64
CA LYS A 440 -25.32 -13.57 -3.01
C LYS A 440 -25.30 -15.10 -2.93
N ARG A 441 -26.25 -15.79 -3.57
CA ARG A 441 -26.24 -17.25 -3.70
C ARG A 441 -25.65 -17.70 -5.03
N ILE A 442 -24.86 -18.77 -5.02
CA ILE A 442 -24.26 -19.37 -6.23
C ILE A 442 -24.38 -20.89 -6.14
N ASP A 443 -25.01 -21.52 -7.14
CA ASP A 443 -25.15 -22.97 -7.23
C ASP A 443 -24.10 -23.56 -8.18
N VAL A 444 -23.14 -24.30 -7.64
CA VAL A 444 -22.02 -24.89 -8.41
C VAL A 444 -22.47 -25.92 -9.45
N ARG A 445 -23.73 -26.37 -9.40
CA ARG A 445 -24.34 -27.25 -10.41
C ARG A 445 -24.78 -26.48 -11.65
N GLN A 446 -24.93 -25.16 -11.54
CA GLN A 446 -25.42 -24.25 -12.58
C GLN A 446 -24.31 -23.38 -13.17
N VAL A 447 -23.27 -23.08 -12.39
CA VAL A 447 -22.18 -22.16 -12.78
C VAL A 447 -20.86 -22.87 -13.12
N GLY A 448 -19.97 -22.18 -13.84
CA GLY A 448 -18.63 -22.67 -14.15
C GLY A 448 -17.62 -22.46 -13.00
N PRO A 449 -16.51 -23.23 -12.93
CA PRO A 449 -15.48 -23.03 -11.90
C PRO A 449 -14.86 -21.64 -11.86
N ALA A 450 -14.86 -20.91 -12.98
CA ALA A 450 -14.37 -19.54 -13.07
C ALA A 450 -15.25 -18.56 -12.28
N GLU A 451 -16.58 -18.71 -12.34
CA GLU A 451 -17.55 -17.86 -11.63
C GLU A 451 -17.51 -18.12 -10.12
N VAL A 452 -17.37 -19.38 -9.72
CA VAL A 452 -17.09 -19.75 -8.32
C VAL A 452 -15.78 -19.12 -7.85
N SER A 453 -14.73 -19.14 -8.67
CA SER A 453 -13.45 -18.49 -8.33
C SER A 453 -13.54 -16.95 -8.28
N GLU A 454 -14.44 -16.34 -9.04
CA GLU A 454 -14.65 -14.89 -9.05
C GLU A 454 -15.36 -14.45 -7.76
N ALA A 455 -16.45 -15.13 -7.40
CA ALA A 455 -17.22 -14.83 -6.19
C ALA A 455 -16.48 -15.15 -4.88
N LEU A 456 -15.46 -16.01 -4.93
CA LEU A 456 -14.56 -16.30 -3.81
C LEU A 456 -13.34 -15.36 -3.76
N LYS A 457 -13.28 -14.32 -4.61
CA LYS A 457 -12.26 -13.28 -4.45
C LYS A 457 -12.56 -12.44 -3.22
N ARG A 458 -11.50 -12.15 -2.48
CA ARG A 458 -11.51 -11.27 -1.31
C ARG A 458 -11.57 -9.81 -1.75
N PRO A 459 -12.19 -8.92 -0.95
CA PRO A 459 -12.26 -7.49 -1.24
C PRO A 459 -10.86 -6.88 -1.46
N SER A 460 -10.73 -6.09 -2.52
CA SER A 460 -9.45 -5.54 -2.97
C SER A 460 -8.93 -4.45 -2.03
N GLN A 461 -7.68 -4.58 -1.57
CA GLN A 461 -6.99 -3.49 -0.87
C GLN A 461 -6.54 -2.37 -1.83
N LYS A 462 -6.27 -1.20 -1.26
CA LYS A 462 -5.49 -0.15 -1.93
C LYS A 462 -4.17 -0.73 -2.46
N SER A 463 -3.68 -0.23 -3.59
CA SER A 463 -2.40 -0.66 -4.17
C SER A 463 -1.29 -0.71 -3.11
N ALA A 464 -0.56 -1.83 -3.06
CA ALA A 464 0.51 -2.05 -2.10
C ALA A 464 1.56 -0.91 -2.16
N ASP A 465 1.87 -0.40 -3.35
CA ASP A 465 2.77 0.73 -3.54
C ASP A 465 2.27 2.02 -2.86
N ALA A 466 0.95 2.26 -2.88
CA ALA A 466 0.36 3.42 -2.24
C ALA A 466 0.47 3.33 -0.71
N ILE A 467 0.28 2.14 -0.13
CA ILE A 467 0.46 1.91 1.32
C ILE A 467 1.94 2.04 1.68
N LEU A 468 2.84 1.42 0.90
CA LEU A 468 4.30 1.50 1.10
C LEU A 468 4.82 2.94 1.08
N ASN A 469 4.32 3.77 0.15
CA ASN A 469 4.70 5.19 0.06
C ASN A 469 4.20 6.04 1.25
N ILE A 470 3.13 5.61 1.94
CA ILE A 470 2.65 6.25 3.17
C ILE A 470 3.51 5.85 4.38
N ILE A 471 3.87 4.57 4.50
CA ILE A 471 4.57 4.07 5.69
C ILE A 471 6.08 4.30 5.66
N LYS A 472 6.74 4.30 4.50
CA LYS A 472 8.20 4.47 4.39
C LYS A 472 8.71 5.76 5.07
N PRO A 473 8.10 6.95 4.87
CA PRO A 473 8.51 8.16 5.59
C PRO A 473 8.38 8.01 7.12
N ILE A 474 7.29 7.40 7.60
CA ILE A 474 7.05 7.18 9.04
C ILE A 474 8.13 6.26 9.64
N ILE A 475 8.46 5.17 8.94
CA ILE A 475 9.46 4.20 9.38
C ILE A 475 10.86 4.82 9.41
N ASN A 476 11.22 5.59 8.38
CA ASN A 476 12.51 6.28 8.32
C ASN A 476 12.62 7.35 9.42
N ASP A 477 11.57 8.14 9.64
CA ASP A 477 11.55 9.19 10.68
C ASP A 477 11.67 8.60 12.10
N VAL A 478 11.00 7.49 12.40
CA VAL A 478 11.21 6.78 13.68
C VAL A 478 12.62 6.20 13.81
N ARG A 479 13.23 5.75 12.71
CA ARG A 479 14.62 5.25 12.70
C ARG A 479 15.65 6.37 12.89
N GLU A 480 15.38 7.57 12.39
CA GLU A 480 16.30 8.73 12.46
C GLU A 480 16.11 9.57 13.72
N ASN A 481 14.87 9.73 14.19
CA ASN A 481 14.48 10.64 15.27
C ASN A 481 13.84 9.94 16.49
N GLY A 482 13.83 8.61 16.53
CA GLY A 482 13.54 7.81 17.73
C GLY A 482 12.22 8.14 18.43
N ASP A 483 12.28 8.27 19.76
CA ASP A 483 11.15 8.58 20.63
C ASP A 483 10.41 9.86 20.23
N LYS A 484 11.13 10.86 19.69
CA LYS A 484 10.56 12.14 19.28
C LYS A 484 9.63 11.98 18.08
N ALA A 485 10.03 11.20 17.08
CA ALA A 485 9.15 10.87 15.95
C ALA A 485 7.97 10.01 16.42
N LEU A 486 8.22 9.02 17.28
CA LEU A 486 7.18 8.14 17.82
C LEU A 486 6.08 8.92 18.58
N LEU A 487 6.47 9.85 19.45
CA LEU A 487 5.55 10.78 20.11
C LEU A 487 4.82 11.69 19.11
N SER A 488 5.53 12.27 18.13
CA SER A 488 4.95 13.13 17.09
C SER A 488 3.84 12.42 16.30
N TYR A 489 4.05 11.17 15.87
CA TYR A 489 3.01 10.38 15.22
C TYR A 489 1.87 10.00 16.16
N THR A 490 2.16 9.71 17.42
CA THR A 490 1.13 9.39 18.43
C THR A 490 0.22 10.60 18.74
N HIS A 491 0.81 11.80 18.82
CA HIS A 491 0.09 13.06 18.95
C HIS A 491 -0.76 13.37 17.72
N LYS A 492 -0.31 12.94 16.53
CA LYS A 492 -0.99 13.18 15.24
C LYS A 492 -2.16 12.23 14.98
N PHE A 493 -1.96 10.93 15.21
CA PHE A 493 -2.93 9.89 14.82
C PHE A 493 -3.88 9.54 15.98
N GLU A 494 -3.34 9.21 17.16
CA GLU A 494 -4.11 8.88 18.36
C GLU A 494 -4.57 10.13 19.14
N LYS A 495 -4.10 11.33 18.77
CA LYS A 495 -4.43 12.64 19.39
C LYS A 495 -3.99 12.79 20.85
N ALA A 496 -3.12 11.91 21.33
CA ALA A 496 -2.67 11.82 22.72
C ALA A 496 -1.58 12.86 23.08
N THR A 497 -1.87 14.15 22.88
CA THR A 497 -0.90 15.26 23.03
C THR A 497 -0.37 15.47 24.45
N SER A 498 -1.02 14.88 25.45
CA SER A 498 -0.58 14.83 26.86
C SER A 498 0.62 13.89 27.09
N LEU A 499 0.89 12.94 26.19
CA LEU A 499 1.97 11.96 26.38
C LEU A 499 3.35 12.60 26.20
N THR A 500 4.17 12.50 27.24
CA THR A 500 5.57 12.95 27.28
C THR A 500 6.58 11.81 27.14
N SER A 501 6.13 10.55 27.18
CA SER A 501 6.95 9.36 26.93
C SER A 501 6.16 8.37 26.07
N PRO A 502 6.77 7.76 25.03
CA PRO A 502 6.08 6.83 24.15
C PRO A 502 6.03 5.40 24.73
N VAL A 503 6.47 5.19 25.98
CA VAL A 503 6.54 3.86 26.58
C VAL A 503 6.17 3.87 28.06
N LEU A 504 5.35 2.90 28.46
CA LEU A 504 5.11 2.54 29.85
C LEU A 504 5.99 1.33 30.20
N LYS A 505 6.87 1.44 31.20
CA LYS A 505 7.79 0.35 31.60
C LYS A 505 7.31 -0.36 32.85
N ALA A 506 7.66 -1.64 32.98
CA ALA A 506 7.43 -2.40 34.21
C ALA A 506 8.35 -1.90 35.35
N PRO A 507 7.94 -2.04 36.64
CA PRO A 507 6.68 -2.60 37.11
C PRO A 507 5.49 -1.66 36.86
N PHE A 508 4.39 -2.22 36.34
CA PHE A 508 3.20 -1.45 36.03
C PHE A 508 2.44 -1.03 37.31
N PRO A 509 2.06 0.25 37.47
CA PRO A 509 1.31 0.72 38.65
C PRO A 509 -0.05 0.04 38.80
N GLN A 510 -0.39 -0.38 40.03
CA GLN A 510 -1.69 -1.00 40.34
C GLN A 510 -2.89 -0.12 39.95
N SER A 511 -2.76 1.21 40.03
CA SER A 511 -3.80 2.16 39.61
C SER A 511 -4.17 2.07 38.13
N LEU A 512 -3.26 1.59 37.27
CA LEU A 512 -3.50 1.34 35.85
C LEU A 512 -4.10 -0.06 35.58
N MET A 513 -4.35 -0.85 36.63
CA MET A 513 -4.90 -2.21 36.54
C MET A 513 -6.20 -2.36 37.37
N ASN A 514 -6.86 -1.25 37.68
CA ASN A 514 -8.16 -1.25 38.36
C ASN A 514 -9.25 -1.70 37.39
N LEU A 515 -9.72 -2.93 37.58
CA LEU A 515 -10.72 -3.61 36.73
C LEU A 515 -11.87 -4.15 37.60
N PRO A 516 -13.09 -4.28 37.05
CA PRO A 516 -14.16 -5.02 37.70
C PRO A 516 -13.76 -6.48 37.98
N PRO A 517 -14.12 -7.07 39.14
CA PRO A 517 -13.76 -8.44 39.49
C PRO A 517 -14.20 -9.49 38.45
N GLU A 518 -15.32 -9.27 37.79
CA GLU A 518 -15.83 -10.11 36.70
C GLU A 518 -14.95 -10.06 35.45
N THR A 519 -14.40 -8.89 35.10
CA THR A 519 -13.45 -8.73 33.99
C THR A 519 -12.12 -9.42 34.29
N ILE A 520 -11.61 -9.27 35.52
CA ILE A 520 -10.41 -9.99 35.98
C ILE A 520 -10.63 -11.49 35.88
N LYS A 521 -11.77 -12.00 36.38
CA LYS A 521 -12.11 -13.42 36.34
C LYS A 521 -12.20 -13.95 34.90
N ALA A 522 -12.76 -13.18 33.97
CA ALA A 522 -12.85 -13.56 32.56
C ALA A 522 -11.46 -13.65 31.91
N ILE A 523 -10.61 -12.62 32.10
CA ILE A 523 -9.22 -12.60 31.63
C ILE A 523 -8.43 -13.80 32.19
N ASP A 524 -8.63 -14.13 33.47
CA ASP A 524 -7.91 -15.21 34.15
C ASP A 524 -8.30 -16.61 33.66
N ILE A 525 -9.58 -16.83 33.37
CA ILE A 525 -10.07 -18.08 32.75
C ILE A 525 -9.45 -18.24 31.35
N SER A 526 -9.52 -17.20 30.52
CA SER A 526 -8.94 -17.20 29.18
C SER A 526 -7.42 -17.40 29.21
N PHE A 527 -6.71 -16.69 30.10
CA PHE A 527 -5.27 -16.84 30.29
C PHE A 527 -4.89 -18.29 30.58
N GLU A 528 -5.58 -18.97 31.51
CA GLU A 528 -5.23 -20.33 31.89
C GLU A 528 -5.52 -21.33 30.75
N ASN A 529 -6.63 -21.17 30.02
CA ASN A 529 -6.94 -22.02 28.88
C ASN A 529 -5.91 -21.85 27.74
N ILE A 530 -5.56 -20.61 27.39
CA ILE A 530 -4.53 -20.29 26.38
C ILE A 530 -3.17 -20.82 26.84
N ARG A 531 -2.80 -20.64 28.12
CA ARG A 531 -1.54 -21.14 28.70
C ARG A 531 -1.48 -22.65 28.62
N LYS A 532 -2.55 -23.35 28.99
CA LYS A 532 -2.64 -24.82 28.98
C LYS A 532 -2.48 -25.37 27.56
N PHE A 533 -3.18 -24.79 26.58
CA PHE A 533 -3.08 -25.23 25.18
C PHE A 533 -1.67 -25.00 24.61
N HIS A 534 -1.10 -23.80 24.78
CA HIS A 534 0.23 -23.49 24.24
C HIS A 534 1.35 -24.22 24.98
N ALA A 535 1.22 -24.50 26.28
CA ALA A 535 2.21 -25.30 27.02
C ALA A 535 2.25 -26.76 26.57
N ALA A 536 1.11 -27.32 26.12
CA ALA A 536 1.03 -28.68 25.59
C ALA A 536 1.74 -28.86 24.22
N GLN A 537 2.07 -27.77 23.52
CA GLN A 537 2.77 -27.79 22.23
C GLN A 537 4.31 -27.94 22.35
N LYS A 538 4.83 -28.08 23.58
CA LYS A 538 6.27 -28.14 23.85
C LYS A 538 6.81 -29.57 23.64
N ASP A 539 7.85 -29.72 22.82
CA ASP A 539 8.63 -30.96 22.71
C ASP A 539 9.05 -31.47 24.11
N GLU A 540 8.60 -32.68 24.50
CA GLU A 540 8.95 -33.29 25.81
C GLU A 540 10.47 -33.48 25.97
N LYS A 541 11.15 -33.78 24.85
CA LYS A 541 12.60 -34.02 24.79
C LYS A 541 13.14 -33.62 23.40
N PRO A 542 14.42 -33.20 23.29
CA PRO A 542 15.05 -33.00 22.00
C PRO A 542 14.96 -34.23 21.10
N LEU A 543 14.71 -34.02 19.81
CA LEU A 543 14.85 -35.06 18.79
C LEU A 543 16.33 -35.46 18.74
N ASN A 544 16.61 -36.76 18.82
CA ASN A 544 17.94 -37.34 18.65
C ASN A 544 17.80 -38.58 17.76
N VAL A 545 18.58 -38.63 16.68
CA VAL A 545 18.56 -39.70 15.67
C VAL A 545 19.99 -40.07 15.31
N GLU A 546 20.37 -41.32 15.56
CA GLU A 546 21.58 -41.88 14.95
C GLU A 546 21.26 -42.26 13.50
N THR A 547 21.88 -41.56 12.55
CA THR A 547 21.58 -41.73 11.11
C THR A 547 22.43 -42.83 10.47
N MET A 548 23.59 -43.11 11.06
CA MET A 548 24.44 -44.27 10.84
C MET A 548 25.33 -44.46 12.09
N PRO A 549 25.92 -45.65 12.32
CA PRO A 549 26.75 -45.91 13.50
C PRO A 549 27.82 -44.84 13.73
N GLY A 550 27.77 -44.21 14.90
CA GLY A 550 28.66 -43.13 15.31
C GLY A 550 28.31 -41.73 14.80
N VAL A 551 27.17 -41.52 14.12
CA VAL A 551 26.73 -40.22 13.59
C VAL A 551 25.34 -39.88 14.15
N VAL A 552 25.33 -39.06 15.21
CA VAL A 552 24.10 -38.63 15.90
C VAL A 552 23.73 -37.21 15.48
N CYS A 553 22.54 -37.05 14.92
CA CYS A 553 21.93 -35.75 14.62
C CYS A 553 20.86 -35.44 15.68
N SER A 554 20.77 -34.18 16.11
CA SER A 554 19.73 -33.73 17.05
C SER A 554 19.04 -32.45 16.58
N ARG A 555 17.86 -32.18 17.14
CA ARG A 555 17.12 -30.91 17.02
C ARG A 555 16.58 -30.52 18.40
N PHE A 556 16.88 -29.31 18.85
CA PHE A 556 16.40 -28.76 20.12
C PHE A 556 15.85 -27.34 19.97
N SER A 557 14.86 -27.01 20.78
CA SER A 557 14.19 -25.71 20.75
C SER A 557 14.87 -24.67 21.66
N ARG A 558 14.86 -23.39 21.26
CA ARG A 558 15.28 -22.22 22.05
C ARG A 558 14.32 -21.05 21.80
N PRO A 559 13.91 -20.28 22.82
CA PRO A 559 13.10 -19.09 22.60
C PRO A 559 13.81 -18.05 21.70
N ILE A 560 13.00 -17.27 21.01
CA ILE A 560 13.40 -15.95 20.50
C ILE A 560 13.55 -15.06 21.73
N GLU A 561 14.68 -14.37 21.84
CA GLU A 561 15.06 -13.68 23.07
C GLU A 561 14.17 -12.45 23.34
N ARG A 562 13.86 -11.71 22.27
CA ARG A 562 13.14 -10.44 22.31
C ARG A 562 12.00 -10.46 21.29
N VAL A 563 10.76 -10.28 21.75
CA VAL A 563 9.58 -10.28 20.88
C VAL A 563 8.73 -9.04 21.10
N GLY A 564 8.28 -8.45 19.99
CA GLY A 564 7.36 -7.31 19.96
C GLY A 564 5.98 -7.78 19.58
N LEU A 565 4.96 -7.42 20.35
CA LEU A 565 3.60 -7.91 20.22
C LEU A 565 2.69 -6.71 19.97
N TYR A 566 2.20 -6.57 18.74
CA TYR A 566 1.28 -5.50 18.38
C TYR A 566 -0.15 -5.91 18.75
N ILE A 567 -0.79 -5.10 19.59
CA ILE A 567 -2.20 -5.24 19.95
C ILE A 567 -2.99 -4.08 19.32
N PRO A 568 -3.96 -4.35 18.43
CA PRO A 568 -4.78 -3.29 17.87
C PRO A 568 -5.66 -2.62 18.93
N GLY A 569 -6.00 -1.37 18.68
CA GLY A 569 -6.91 -0.57 19.51
C GLY A 569 -7.48 0.61 18.73
N GLY A 570 -8.15 1.52 19.43
CA GLY A 570 -8.83 2.67 18.83
C GLY A 570 -10.29 2.70 19.29
N THR A 571 -11.23 2.35 18.40
CA THR A 571 -12.67 2.26 18.72
C THR A 571 -13.06 1.02 19.52
N ALA A 572 -12.20 -0.01 19.54
CA ALA A 572 -12.39 -1.24 20.31
C ALA A 572 -11.16 -1.54 21.20
N VAL A 573 -11.39 -2.30 22.27
CA VAL A 573 -10.38 -2.74 23.25
C VAL A 573 -10.21 -4.25 23.12
N LEU A 574 -9.00 -4.72 22.80
CA LEU A 574 -8.71 -6.13 22.45
C LEU A 574 -7.75 -6.83 23.43
N PRO A 575 -8.17 -7.11 24.68
CA PRO A 575 -7.36 -7.85 25.64
C PRO A 575 -7.19 -9.33 25.26
N SER A 576 -8.07 -9.88 24.41
CA SER A 576 -7.90 -11.19 23.79
C SER A 576 -6.59 -11.27 23.02
N THR A 577 -6.30 -10.32 22.12
CA THR A 577 -5.04 -10.32 21.35
C THR A 577 -3.80 -10.17 22.25
N ALA A 578 -3.89 -9.40 23.34
CA ALA A 578 -2.83 -9.33 24.34
C ALA A 578 -2.55 -10.70 25.01
N LEU A 579 -3.59 -11.49 25.31
CA LEU A 579 -3.44 -12.85 25.83
C LEU A 579 -2.87 -13.79 24.76
N MET A 580 -3.45 -13.77 23.56
CA MET A 580 -3.10 -14.66 22.45
C MET A 580 -1.66 -14.48 21.96
N LEU A 581 -1.07 -13.29 22.13
CA LEU A 581 0.34 -13.03 21.83
C LEU A 581 1.24 -13.19 23.06
N GLY A 582 0.85 -12.64 24.21
CA GLY A 582 1.69 -12.58 25.40
C GLY A 582 1.85 -13.92 26.13
N VAL A 583 0.78 -14.73 26.20
CA VAL A 583 0.81 -16.03 26.88
C VAL A 583 1.76 -17.02 26.20
N PRO A 584 1.72 -17.27 24.87
CA PRO A 584 2.69 -18.15 24.24
C PRO A 584 4.13 -17.62 24.27
N ALA A 585 4.36 -16.30 24.26
CA ALA A 585 5.69 -15.72 24.46
C ALA A 585 6.25 -16.05 25.85
N MET A 586 5.44 -15.90 26.90
CA MET A 586 5.76 -16.27 28.27
C MET A 586 6.03 -17.78 28.40
N VAL A 587 5.17 -18.63 27.79
CA VAL A 587 5.31 -20.10 27.82
C VAL A 587 6.57 -20.58 27.08
N ALA A 588 6.96 -19.91 25.99
CA ALA A 588 8.21 -20.18 25.28
C ALA A 588 9.46 -19.81 26.10
N GLY A 589 9.34 -18.84 27.02
CA GLY A 589 10.44 -18.28 27.79
C GLY A 589 11.20 -17.18 27.04
N CYS A 590 10.49 -16.35 26.26
CA CYS A 590 11.05 -15.11 25.71
C CYS A 590 11.49 -14.19 26.86
N GLN A 591 12.71 -13.63 26.79
CA GLN A 591 13.31 -12.87 27.90
C GLN A 591 12.82 -11.42 27.96
N LYS A 592 12.58 -10.82 26.79
CA LYS A 592 11.99 -9.49 26.64
C LYS A 592 10.71 -9.60 25.82
N ILE A 593 9.59 -9.26 26.44
CA ILE A 593 8.27 -9.17 25.79
C ILE A 593 7.90 -7.69 25.79
N VAL A 594 7.79 -7.09 24.61
CA VAL A 594 7.40 -5.69 24.40
C VAL A 594 6.00 -5.70 23.81
N PHE A 595 5.03 -5.09 24.47
CA PHE A 595 3.72 -4.83 23.88
C PHE A 595 3.77 -3.52 23.10
N ALA A 596 2.93 -3.38 22.07
CA ALA A 596 2.64 -2.10 21.44
C ALA A 596 1.12 -1.97 21.26
N SER A 597 0.54 -0.86 21.71
CA SER A 597 -0.89 -0.59 21.59
C SER A 597 -1.13 0.92 21.50
N PRO A 598 -2.02 1.40 20.61
CA PRO A 598 -2.38 2.81 20.57
C PRO A 598 -3.04 3.25 21.90
N PRO A 599 -2.64 4.39 22.48
CA PRO A 599 -3.34 5.00 23.61
C PRO A 599 -4.65 5.65 23.17
N ARG A 600 -5.50 5.99 24.14
CA ARG A 600 -6.62 6.91 23.94
C ARG A 600 -6.10 8.34 23.76
N SER A 601 -6.98 9.23 23.28
CA SER A 601 -6.65 10.65 23.05
C SER A 601 -6.32 11.46 24.31
N ASP A 602 -6.57 10.93 25.51
CA ASP A 602 -6.12 11.51 26.78
C ASP A 602 -4.71 11.03 27.20
N GLY A 603 -4.11 10.13 26.44
CA GLY A 603 -2.84 9.46 26.74
C GLY A 603 -2.98 8.17 27.57
N SER A 604 -4.18 7.82 28.02
CA SER A 604 -4.38 6.58 28.79
C SER A 604 -4.30 5.33 27.90
N ILE A 605 -3.73 4.26 28.45
CA ILE A 605 -3.87 2.91 27.93
C ILE A 605 -5.00 2.18 28.69
N THR A 606 -5.64 1.19 28.07
CA THR A 606 -6.77 0.50 28.72
C THR A 606 -6.30 -0.47 29.81
N PRO A 607 -6.94 -0.51 31.00
CA PRO A 607 -6.43 -1.28 32.14
C PRO A 607 -6.32 -2.79 31.89
N GLU A 608 -7.15 -3.35 31.01
CA GLU A 608 -7.13 -4.76 30.62
C GLU A 608 -5.81 -5.13 29.94
N ILE A 609 -5.28 -4.25 29.07
CA ILE A 609 -4.00 -4.46 28.39
C ILE A 609 -2.84 -4.38 29.38
N VAL A 610 -2.88 -3.45 30.32
CA VAL A 610 -1.87 -3.33 31.39
C VAL A 610 -1.89 -4.55 32.31
N TYR A 611 -3.08 -5.03 32.67
CA TYR A 611 -3.26 -6.22 33.49
C TYR A 611 -2.72 -7.48 32.80
N VAL A 612 -3.01 -7.67 31.51
CA VAL A 612 -2.46 -8.78 30.73
C VAL A 612 -0.94 -8.64 30.57
N ALA A 613 -0.42 -7.46 30.26
CA ALA A 613 1.02 -7.18 30.16
C ALA A 613 1.76 -7.51 31.46
N HIS A 614 1.18 -7.15 32.61
CA HIS A 614 1.69 -7.55 33.93
C HIS A 614 1.69 -9.08 34.10
N LYS A 615 0.57 -9.74 33.78
CA LYS A 615 0.36 -11.18 33.97
C LYS A 615 1.30 -12.05 33.12
N VAL A 616 1.71 -11.59 31.93
CA VAL A 616 2.67 -12.28 31.05
C VAL A 616 4.13 -11.88 31.29
N GLY A 617 4.40 -10.91 32.17
CA GLY A 617 5.75 -10.43 32.45
C GLY A 617 6.36 -9.55 31.37
N ALA A 618 5.56 -8.71 30.70
CA ALA A 618 6.06 -7.76 29.70
C ALA A 618 7.04 -6.74 30.31
N GLU A 619 8.12 -6.44 29.58
CA GLU A 619 9.11 -5.42 29.95
C GLU A 619 8.50 -4.01 29.85
N SER A 620 7.70 -3.78 28.81
CA SER A 620 7.11 -2.49 28.50
C SER A 620 5.92 -2.58 27.56
N ILE A 621 5.16 -1.47 27.49
CA ILE A 621 4.08 -1.21 26.54
C ILE A 621 4.44 0.07 25.78
N VAL A 622 4.69 -0.05 24.47
CA VAL A 622 4.81 1.10 23.55
C VAL A 622 3.43 1.70 23.36
N LEU A 623 3.28 2.97 23.72
CA LEU A 623 2.05 3.74 23.67
C LEU A 623 1.87 4.37 22.27
N ALA A 624 1.83 3.53 21.23
CA ALA A 624 1.63 3.94 19.85
C ALA A 624 0.98 2.81 19.03
N GLY A 625 0.20 3.17 18.00
CA GLY A 625 -0.29 2.24 16.98
C GLY A 625 0.53 2.27 15.69
N GLY A 626 -0.04 1.69 14.63
CA GLY A 626 0.37 1.91 13.25
C GLY A 626 1.81 1.49 12.88
N ALA A 627 2.30 2.01 11.76
CA ALA A 627 3.65 1.72 11.26
C ALA A 627 4.76 2.28 12.17
N GLN A 628 4.48 3.37 12.90
CA GLN A 628 5.41 3.98 13.86
C GLN A 628 5.75 3.02 15.02
N ALA A 629 4.77 2.30 15.57
CA ALA A 629 5.02 1.30 16.61
C ALA A 629 5.82 0.08 16.09
N ILE A 630 5.54 -0.35 14.86
CA ILE A 630 6.28 -1.43 14.20
C ILE A 630 7.75 -1.02 13.98
N ALA A 631 8.00 0.21 13.51
CA ALA A 631 9.35 0.76 13.37
C ALA A 631 10.09 0.82 14.72
N ALA A 632 9.44 1.34 15.76
CA ALA A 632 10.02 1.45 17.09
C ALA A 632 10.46 0.10 17.68
N MET A 633 9.67 -0.96 17.49
CA MET A 633 10.06 -2.32 17.90
C MET A 633 11.15 -2.91 16.98
N ALA A 634 11.09 -2.66 15.66
CA ALA A 634 12.02 -3.24 14.69
C ALA A 634 13.45 -2.71 14.80
N TYR A 635 13.59 -1.39 14.98
CA TYR A 635 14.88 -0.70 15.04
C TYR A 635 15.32 -0.40 16.48
N GLY A 636 14.38 -0.31 17.42
CA GLY A 636 14.59 0.26 18.76
C GLY A 636 14.57 1.79 18.74
N THR A 637 14.41 2.39 19.92
CA THR A 637 14.55 3.82 20.16
C THR A 637 15.33 4.05 21.47
N GLU A 638 15.45 5.29 21.93
CA GLU A 638 16.04 5.63 23.23
C GLU A 638 15.32 4.93 24.41
N SER A 639 14.00 4.72 24.29
CA SER A 639 13.19 4.11 25.34
C SER A 639 12.60 2.73 24.99
N VAL A 640 12.44 2.39 23.72
CA VAL A 640 11.84 1.12 23.23
C VAL A 640 12.92 0.08 22.89
N SER A 641 12.85 -1.10 23.51
CA SER A 641 13.72 -2.25 23.21
C SER A 641 13.54 -2.73 21.76
N LYS A 642 14.63 -2.78 20.98
CA LYS A 642 14.68 -3.50 19.69
C LYS A 642 14.36 -4.99 19.89
N VAL A 643 13.47 -5.54 19.08
CA VAL A 643 13.03 -6.95 19.13
C VAL A 643 13.52 -7.76 17.92
N ASP A 644 13.53 -9.09 18.02
CA ASP A 644 14.01 -10.00 16.95
C ASP A 644 12.86 -10.65 16.16
N LYS A 645 11.64 -10.58 16.69
CA LYS A 645 10.41 -10.92 15.96
C LYS A 645 9.26 -10.02 16.37
N ILE A 646 8.47 -9.56 15.42
CA ILE A 646 7.23 -8.81 15.64
C ILE A 646 6.03 -9.69 15.28
N LEU A 647 5.06 -9.80 16.19
CA LEU A 647 3.85 -10.60 16.02
C LEU A 647 2.60 -9.75 16.26
N GLY A 648 1.47 -10.22 15.76
CA GLY A 648 0.15 -9.66 16.01
C GLY A 648 -0.58 -9.14 14.76
N PRO A 649 -1.92 -9.17 14.77
CA PRO A 649 -2.75 -8.67 13.68
C PRO A 649 -2.74 -7.15 13.63
N GLY A 650 -3.27 -6.56 12.56
CA GLY A 650 -3.42 -5.11 12.45
C GLY A 650 -4.00 -4.70 11.11
N ASN A 651 -4.29 -3.40 10.97
CA ASN A 651 -4.76 -2.85 9.71
C ASN A 651 -3.67 -2.89 8.62
N GLN A 652 -4.05 -2.56 7.39
CA GLN A 652 -3.16 -2.58 6.22
C GLN A 652 -1.82 -1.83 6.39
N PHE A 653 -1.76 -0.76 7.21
CA PHE A 653 -0.52 -0.03 7.48
C PHE A 653 0.42 -0.78 8.45
N VAL A 654 -0.15 -1.46 9.45
CA VAL A 654 0.59 -2.32 10.39
C VAL A 654 1.16 -3.52 9.63
N THR A 655 0.35 -4.19 8.81
CA THR A 655 0.78 -5.35 8.01
C THR A 655 1.84 -4.98 6.98
N ALA A 656 1.64 -3.88 6.24
CA ALA A 656 2.67 -3.38 5.32
C ALA A 656 3.95 -2.96 6.06
N GLY A 657 3.83 -2.38 7.27
CA GLY A 657 4.96 -2.09 8.16
C GLY A 657 5.74 -3.34 8.54
N LYS A 658 5.04 -4.38 9.03
CA LYS A 658 5.60 -5.69 9.37
C LYS A 658 6.36 -6.30 8.18
N MET A 659 5.72 -6.35 7.02
CA MET A 659 6.33 -6.88 5.79
C MET A 659 7.53 -6.05 5.32
N TYR A 660 7.50 -4.73 5.49
CA TYR A 660 8.63 -3.87 5.13
C TYR A 660 9.84 -4.12 6.03
N VAL A 661 9.67 -4.04 7.36
CA VAL A 661 10.79 -4.22 8.29
C VAL A 661 11.36 -5.65 8.27
N SER A 662 10.55 -6.67 7.96
CA SER A 662 11.02 -8.05 7.82
C SER A 662 11.96 -8.27 6.63
N ASN A 663 11.97 -7.35 5.65
CA ASN A 663 12.86 -7.38 4.50
C ASN A 663 14.10 -6.47 4.67
N ASP A 664 14.16 -5.64 5.72
CA ASP A 664 15.35 -4.83 6.03
C ASP A 664 16.35 -5.65 6.86
N THR A 665 17.43 -6.09 6.21
CA THR A 665 18.51 -6.84 6.86
C THR A 665 19.24 -6.05 7.94
N ASN A 666 19.12 -4.72 7.97
CA ASN A 666 19.67 -3.87 9.03
C ASN A 666 18.78 -3.84 10.28
N ALA A 667 17.45 -4.01 10.12
CA ALA A 667 16.55 -4.22 11.25
C ALA A 667 16.81 -5.60 11.88
N GLY A 668 17.09 -6.61 11.04
CA GLY A 668 17.34 -7.98 11.51
C GLY A 668 16.18 -8.49 12.37
N VAL A 669 14.95 -8.26 11.91
CA VAL A 669 13.71 -8.61 12.60
C VAL A 669 12.89 -9.52 11.69
N SER A 670 12.25 -10.53 12.27
CA SER A 670 11.30 -11.39 11.57
C SER A 670 9.87 -11.03 11.92
N ILE A 671 8.89 -11.58 11.21
CA ILE A 671 7.48 -11.48 11.57
C ILE A 671 6.85 -12.87 11.69
N ASP A 672 5.67 -12.94 12.31
CA ASP A 672 4.81 -14.12 12.29
C ASP A 672 4.24 -14.40 10.90
N MET A 673 3.42 -13.49 10.38
CA MET A 673 2.68 -13.62 9.13
C MET A 673 2.13 -12.26 8.65
N PRO A 674 1.79 -12.13 7.35
CA PRO A 674 0.85 -11.12 6.88
C PRO A 674 -0.55 -11.40 7.44
N ALA A 675 -1.25 -10.37 7.89
CA ALA A 675 -2.64 -10.43 8.34
C ALA A 675 -3.46 -9.33 7.66
N GLY A 676 -4.67 -9.64 7.21
CA GLY A 676 -5.62 -8.70 6.60
C GLY A 676 -6.85 -8.46 7.47
N PRO A 677 -7.95 -7.98 6.87
CA PRO A 677 -9.30 -8.07 7.41
C PRO A 677 -9.66 -9.53 7.69
N SER A 678 -10.55 -9.72 8.65
CA SER A 678 -10.88 -11.03 9.19
C SER A 678 -11.90 -11.77 8.32
N GLU A 679 -11.84 -13.10 8.34
CA GLU A 679 -12.58 -13.98 7.43
C GLU A 679 -13.18 -15.18 8.17
N VAL A 680 -14.39 -15.60 7.79
CA VAL A 680 -14.99 -16.86 8.26
C VAL A 680 -15.67 -17.61 7.11
N LEU A 681 -15.51 -18.93 7.11
CA LEU A 681 -16.23 -19.84 6.22
C LEU A 681 -16.99 -20.86 7.05
N VAL A 682 -18.31 -20.85 6.95
CA VAL A 682 -19.20 -21.83 7.59
C VAL A 682 -19.62 -22.87 6.54
N ILE A 683 -19.35 -24.16 6.80
CA ILE A 683 -19.95 -25.26 6.05
C ILE A 683 -21.18 -25.72 6.85
N ALA A 684 -22.35 -25.70 6.20
CA ALA A 684 -23.64 -26.01 6.82
C ALA A 684 -24.41 -27.06 6.01
N ASP A 685 -24.95 -28.08 6.68
CA ASP A 685 -25.88 -29.06 6.10
C ASP A 685 -27.26 -29.00 6.78
N ARG A 686 -28.15 -29.96 6.48
CA ARG A 686 -29.54 -29.97 7.00
C ARG A 686 -29.65 -30.15 8.52
N ASP A 687 -28.59 -30.63 9.19
CA ASP A 687 -28.54 -30.74 10.67
C ASP A 687 -28.03 -29.43 11.33
N ALA A 688 -27.64 -28.42 10.54
CA ALA A 688 -27.26 -27.09 11.01
C ALA A 688 -28.46 -26.32 11.59
N ASN A 689 -28.20 -25.44 12.57
CA ASN A 689 -29.23 -24.52 13.05
C ASN A 689 -29.11 -23.19 12.29
N PRO A 690 -30.14 -22.76 11.53
CA PRO A 690 -30.08 -21.51 10.76
C PRO A 690 -29.71 -20.27 11.59
N ALA A 691 -30.18 -20.20 12.84
CA ALA A 691 -29.87 -19.09 13.73
C ALA A 691 -28.40 -19.08 14.18
N PHE A 692 -27.74 -20.25 14.26
CA PHE A 692 -26.33 -20.36 14.63
C PHE A 692 -25.42 -20.09 13.43
N VAL A 693 -25.79 -20.58 12.23
CA VAL A 693 -25.07 -20.23 10.99
C VAL A 693 -25.11 -18.72 10.77
N ALA A 694 -26.28 -18.10 10.95
CA ALA A 694 -26.44 -16.65 10.90
C ALA A 694 -25.56 -15.93 11.94
N SER A 695 -25.57 -16.35 13.21
CA SER A 695 -24.79 -15.67 14.25
C SER A 695 -23.28 -15.77 14.02
N ASP A 696 -22.78 -16.93 13.54
CA ASP A 696 -21.36 -17.16 13.25
C ASP A 696 -20.87 -16.33 12.05
N LEU A 697 -21.70 -16.19 11.00
CA LEU A 697 -21.40 -15.29 9.88
C LEU A 697 -21.38 -13.82 10.37
N LEU A 698 -22.31 -13.44 11.25
CA LEU A 698 -22.41 -12.07 11.74
C LEU A 698 -21.31 -11.68 12.72
N SER A 699 -20.80 -12.61 13.54
CA SER A 699 -19.71 -12.32 14.49
C SER A 699 -18.43 -11.86 13.77
N GLN A 700 -18.14 -12.40 12.58
CA GLN A 700 -17.02 -11.93 11.76
C GLN A 700 -17.37 -10.69 10.92
N ALA A 701 -18.60 -10.63 10.38
CA ALA A 701 -19.04 -9.51 9.55
C ALA A 701 -19.07 -8.17 10.30
N GLU A 702 -19.20 -8.17 11.63
CA GLU A 702 -19.14 -6.94 12.42
C GLU A 702 -17.72 -6.39 12.61
N HIS A 703 -16.65 -7.16 12.37
CA HIS A 703 -15.27 -6.70 12.60
C HIS A 703 -14.91 -5.46 11.76
N GLY A 704 -15.16 -5.50 10.45
CA GLY A 704 -14.91 -4.40 9.52
C GLY A 704 -15.71 -4.52 8.22
N VAL A 705 -15.86 -3.41 7.49
CA VAL A 705 -16.55 -3.40 6.17
C VAL A 705 -15.80 -4.20 5.11
N ASP A 706 -14.53 -4.51 5.38
CA ASP A 706 -13.60 -5.31 4.60
C ASP A 706 -13.49 -6.77 5.06
N SER A 707 -14.19 -7.18 6.13
CA SER A 707 -14.37 -8.60 6.49
C SER A 707 -15.19 -9.33 5.42
N GLN A 708 -14.83 -10.55 5.05
CA GLN A 708 -15.59 -11.39 4.11
C GLN A 708 -16.07 -12.67 4.81
N VAL A 709 -17.35 -13.01 4.63
CA VAL A 709 -17.95 -14.20 5.23
C VAL A 709 -18.54 -15.11 4.15
N ILE A 710 -18.40 -16.42 4.33
CA ILE A 710 -18.80 -17.41 3.32
C ILE A 710 -19.64 -18.50 3.98
N CYS A 711 -20.78 -18.82 3.37
CA CYS A 711 -21.58 -19.99 3.74
C CYS A 711 -21.48 -21.03 2.62
N ILE A 712 -20.99 -22.24 2.89
CA ILE A 712 -21.11 -23.37 1.97
C ILE A 712 -22.30 -24.23 2.41
N ALA A 713 -23.39 -24.13 1.67
CA ALA A 713 -24.65 -24.83 1.92
C ALA A 713 -24.65 -26.20 1.22
N VAL A 714 -24.69 -27.28 1.99
CA VAL A 714 -24.54 -28.65 1.51
C VAL A 714 -25.90 -29.34 1.43
N ASP A 715 -26.36 -29.60 0.21
CA ASP A 715 -27.66 -30.21 -0.10
C ASP A 715 -28.87 -29.54 0.60
N LEU A 716 -28.78 -28.22 0.84
CA LEU A 716 -29.89 -27.42 1.37
C LEU A 716 -30.90 -27.07 0.27
N ASP A 717 -32.18 -27.14 0.61
CA ASP A 717 -33.29 -26.66 -0.21
C ASP A 717 -33.62 -25.17 0.10
N GLU A 718 -34.57 -24.62 -0.64
CA GLU A 718 -34.97 -23.21 -0.51
C GLU A 718 -35.53 -22.86 0.88
N GLU A 719 -36.17 -23.80 1.58
CA GLU A 719 -36.71 -23.55 2.93
C GLU A 719 -35.58 -23.38 3.95
N HIS A 720 -34.57 -24.27 3.90
CA HIS A 720 -33.39 -24.19 4.76
C HIS A 720 -32.54 -22.95 4.45
N LEU A 721 -32.32 -22.64 3.17
CA LEU A 721 -31.57 -21.45 2.75
C LEU A 721 -32.27 -20.15 3.17
N LYS A 722 -33.59 -20.06 2.96
CA LYS A 722 -34.38 -18.90 3.39
C LYS A 722 -34.35 -18.73 4.91
N ALA A 723 -34.39 -19.83 5.68
CA ALA A 723 -34.30 -19.75 7.14
C ALA A 723 -32.96 -19.16 7.62
N ILE A 724 -31.84 -19.46 6.96
CA ILE A 724 -30.53 -18.86 7.26
C ILE A 724 -30.54 -17.36 6.96
N GLU A 725 -31.07 -16.95 5.81
CA GLU A 725 -31.14 -15.52 5.43
C GLU A 725 -32.13 -14.71 6.27
N ASP A 726 -33.25 -15.31 6.68
CA ASP A 726 -34.22 -14.66 7.56
C ASP A 726 -33.60 -14.39 8.95
N GLU A 727 -32.87 -15.36 9.51
CA GLU A 727 -32.13 -15.15 10.77
C GLU A 727 -30.95 -14.19 10.60
N LEU A 728 -30.19 -14.26 9.50
CA LEU A 728 -29.08 -13.32 9.23
C LEU A 728 -29.59 -11.88 9.18
N HIS A 729 -30.68 -11.61 8.44
CA HIS A 729 -31.28 -10.28 8.41
C HIS A 729 -31.79 -9.84 9.79
N LYS A 730 -32.59 -10.69 10.45
CA LYS A 730 -33.20 -10.42 11.76
C LYS A 730 -32.16 -10.11 12.84
N GLN A 731 -31.06 -10.86 12.87
CA GLN A 731 -29.97 -10.66 13.83
C GLN A 731 -29.12 -9.44 13.46
N ALA A 732 -28.77 -9.24 12.17
CA ALA A 732 -28.03 -8.08 11.73
C ALA A 732 -28.71 -6.74 12.09
N MET A 733 -30.03 -6.66 11.94
CA MET A 733 -30.82 -5.45 12.21
C MET A 733 -30.88 -5.03 13.69
N VAL A 734 -30.48 -5.89 14.63
CA VAL A 734 -30.37 -5.54 16.06
C VAL A 734 -28.92 -5.30 16.52
N LEU A 735 -27.93 -5.46 15.65
CA LEU A 735 -26.52 -5.22 16.00
C LEU A 735 -26.22 -3.70 16.01
N PRO A 736 -25.52 -3.17 17.04
CA PRO A 736 -25.10 -1.77 17.08
C PRO A 736 -24.20 -1.34 15.90
N ARG A 737 -23.61 -2.31 15.18
CA ARG A 737 -22.69 -2.12 14.06
C ARG A 737 -23.31 -2.51 12.70
N VAL A 738 -24.65 -2.50 12.58
CA VAL A 738 -25.39 -2.96 11.38
C VAL A 738 -24.88 -2.37 10.05
N ASP A 739 -24.43 -1.11 10.02
CA ASP A 739 -23.90 -0.50 8.78
C ASP A 739 -22.55 -1.12 8.34
N ILE A 740 -21.74 -1.56 9.29
CA ILE A 740 -20.48 -2.29 9.02
C ILE A 740 -20.81 -3.69 8.49
N VAL A 741 -21.76 -4.37 9.13
CA VAL A 741 -22.27 -5.68 8.71
C VAL A 741 -22.84 -5.62 7.30
N LYS A 742 -23.67 -4.61 6.97
CA LYS A 742 -24.17 -4.38 5.59
C LYS A 742 -23.02 -4.26 4.58
N GLY A 743 -21.95 -3.53 4.93
CA GLY A 743 -20.76 -3.39 4.11
C GLY A 743 -20.02 -4.71 3.87
N SER A 744 -19.85 -5.53 4.91
CA SER A 744 -19.24 -6.87 4.82
C SER A 744 -20.10 -7.86 4.02
N ILE A 745 -21.41 -7.89 4.28
CA ILE A 745 -22.34 -8.82 3.64
C ILE A 745 -22.45 -8.57 2.12
N ALA A 746 -22.29 -7.32 1.66
CA ALA A 746 -22.39 -6.95 0.25
C ALA A 746 -21.36 -7.65 -0.68
N HIS A 747 -20.23 -8.14 -0.15
CA HIS A 747 -19.23 -8.93 -0.88
C HIS A 747 -19.02 -10.34 -0.29
N SER A 748 -20.01 -10.80 0.48
CA SER A 748 -20.06 -12.13 1.10
C SER A 748 -21.03 -13.05 0.34
N VAL A 749 -20.75 -14.37 0.32
CA VAL A 749 -21.39 -15.30 -0.62
C VAL A 749 -21.82 -16.62 0.02
N THR A 750 -22.99 -17.12 -0.38
CA THR A 750 -23.47 -18.47 -0.09
C THR A 750 -23.27 -19.37 -1.31
N ILE A 751 -22.40 -20.37 -1.19
CA ILE A 751 -22.11 -21.36 -2.23
C ILE A 751 -22.93 -22.63 -1.96
N LEU A 752 -23.86 -22.98 -2.85
CA LEU A 752 -24.65 -24.20 -2.76
C LEU A 752 -23.87 -25.34 -3.45
N VAL A 753 -23.71 -26.46 -2.74
CA VAL A 753 -22.98 -27.64 -3.21
C VAL A 753 -23.78 -28.92 -2.96
N LYS A 754 -23.48 -29.97 -3.73
CA LYS A 754 -24.19 -31.26 -3.64
C LYS A 754 -23.75 -32.14 -2.46
N ASP A 755 -22.51 -32.01 -2.00
CA ASP A 755 -21.92 -32.87 -0.96
C ASP A 755 -20.73 -32.21 -0.22
N ILE A 756 -20.33 -32.83 0.88
CA ILE A 756 -19.20 -32.41 1.72
C ILE A 756 -17.85 -32.48 0.96
N ASP A 757 -17.75 -33.34 -0.05
CA ASP A 757 -16.53 -33.50 -0.87
C ASP A 757 -16.26 -32.22 -1.66
N GLU A 758 -17.29 -31.69 -2.31
CA GLU A 758 -17.24 -30.41 -3.00
C GLU A 758 -17.07 -29.23 -2.04
N ALA A 759 -17.76 -29.25 -0.88
CA ALA A 759 -17.60 -28.23 0.16
C ALA A 759 -16.15 -28.11 0.63
N MET A 760 -15.51 -29.23 0.96
CA MET A 760 -14.13 -29.27 1.42
C MET A 760 -13.15 -28.89 0.32
N ARG A 761 -13.39 -29.28 -0.94
CA ARG A 761 -12.58 -28.82 -2.08
C ARG A 761 -12.58 -27.29 -2.20
N ILE A 762 -13.75 -26.67 -2.08
CA ILE A 762 -13.91 -25.21 -2.19
C ILE A 762 -13.30 -24.51 -0.97
N SER A 763 -13.58 -24.97 0.25
CA SER A 763 -12.99 -24.42 1.47
C SER A 763 -11.46 -24.49 1.45
N ASN A 764 -10.88 -25.61 1.03
CA ASN A 764 -9.43 -25.76 0.93
C ASN A 764 -8.80 -24.88 -0.16
N GLU A 765 -9.52 -24.60 -1.25
CA GLU A 765 -9.04 -23.67 -2.28
C GLU A 765 -9.15 -22.20 -1.85
N TYR A 766 -10.21 -21.84 -1.11
CA TYR A 766 -10.34 -20.50 -0.52
C TYR A 766 -9.31 -20.27 0.60
N ALA A 767 -9.02 -21.30 1.39
CA ALA A 767 -8.12 -21.29 2.55
C ALA A 767 -8.48 -20.17 3.56
N PRO A 768 -9.61 -20.33 4.30
CA PRO A 768 -10.10 -19.31 5.21
C PRO A 768 -9.20 -19.12 6.44
N GLU A 769 -9.31 -17.94 7.05
CA GLU A 769 -8.78 -17.70 8.40
C GLU A 769 -9.48 -18.64 9.42
N HIS A 770 -10.82 -18.57 9.48
CA HIS A 770 -11.65 -19.39 10.36
C HIS A 770 -12.57 -20.31 9.55
N LEU A 771 -12.61 -21.61 9.90
CA LEU A 771 -13.49 -22.62 9.29
C LEU A 771 -14.44 -23.19 10.35
N ILE A 772 -15.75 -23.06 10.15
CA ILE A 772 -16.77 -23.61 11.05
C ILE A 772 -17.51 -24.75 10.37
N LEU A 773 -17.60 -25.89 11.04
CA LEU A 773 -18.24 -27.11 10.54
C LEU A 773 -19.58 -27.34 11.25
N GLN A 774 -20.63 -26.66 10.80
CA GLN A 774 -22.01 -26.88 11.23
C GLN A 774 -22.66 -28.00 10.40
N ILE A 775 -22.09 -29.20 10.47
CA ILE A 775 -22.54 -30.38 9.72
C ILE A 775 -22.74 -31.59 10.63
N LYS A 776 -23.48 -32.58 10.13
CA LYS A 776 -23.55 -33.91 10.73
C LYS A 776 -22.15 -34.54 10.82
N ASP A 777 -21.86 -35.19 11.95
CA ASP A 777 -20.60 -35.89 12.20
C ASP A 777 -19.33 -35.03 11.95
N ALA A 778 -19.39 -33.71 12.21
CA ALA A 778 -18.34 -32.73 11.89
C ALA A 778 -16.90 -33.14 12.26
N GLU A 779 -16.70 -33.87 13.36
CA GLU A 779 -15.39 -34.42 13.77
C GLU A 779 -14.74 -35.28 12.68
N LYS A 780 -15.52 -36.09 11.94
CA LYS A 780 -15.02 -36.96 10.86
C LYS A 780 -14.59 -36.17 9.62
N ALA A 781 -15.02 -34.91 9.50
CA ALA A 781 -14.71 -34.07 8.36
C ALA A 781 -13.38 -33.31 8.54
N VAL A 782 -12.81 -33.30 9.76
CA VAL A 782 -11.56 -32.59 10.08
C VAL A 782 -10.36 -33.12 9.29
N ASP A 783 -10.25 -34.45 9.09
CA ASP A 783 -9.20 -35.09 8.28
C ASP A 783 -9.17 -34.64 6.80
N ARG A 784 -10.19 -33.89 6.37
CA ARG A 784 -10.36 -33.36 5.01
C ARG A 784 -9.95 -31.89 4.88
N VAL A 785 -9.70 -31.22 6.01
CA VAL A 785 -9.27 -29.82 6.05
C VAL A 785 -7.77 -29.79 5.75
N MET A 786 -7.43 -29.26 4.59
CA MET A 786 -6.05 -29.08 4.13
C MET A 786 -5.54 -27.67 4.44
N ASN A 787 -6.39 -26.65 4.28
CA ASN A 787 -6.02 -25.25 4.48
C ASN A 787 -7.11 -24.51 5.27
N ALA A 788 -6.82 -24.16 6.52
CA ALA A 788 -7.58 -23.23 7.36
C ALA A 788 -6.66 -22.69 8.47
N GLY A 789 -6.88 -21.46 8.96
CA GLY A 789 -6.12 -20.92 10.10
C GLY A 789 -6.50 -21.59 11.43
N SER A 790 -7.81 -21.71 11.69
CA SER A 790 -8.40 -22.45 12.81
C SER A 790 -9.71 -23.12 12.39
N VAL A 791 -10.07 -24.21 13.07
CA VAL A 791 -11.25 -25.03 12.75
C VAL A 791 -12.15 -25.20 13.97
N PHE A 792 -13.43 -24.91 13.81
CA PHE A 792 -14.46 -25.03 14.84
C PHE A 792 -15.43 -26.14 14.46
N ILE A 793 -15.64 -27.08 15.39
CA ILE A 793 -16.24 -28.37 15.08
C ILE A 793 -17.60 -28.49 15.76
N GLY A 794 -18.66 -28.58 14.95
CA GLY A 794 -20.02 -28.81 15.42
C GLY A 794 -20.74 -27.58 16.00
N LYS A 795 -22.06 -27.70 16.13
CA LYS A 795 -23.03 -26.63 16.44
C LYS A 795 -22.89 -25.91 17.80
N TRP A 796 -21.94 -26.31 18.66
CA TRP A 796 -21.72 -25.70 19.98
C TRP A 796 -20.40 -24.94 20.06
N THR A 797 -19.73 -24.78 18.93
CA THR A 797 -18.37 -24.26 18.84
C THR A 797 -18.36 -23.03 17.92
N PRO A 798 -18.93 -21.88 18.32
CA PRO A 798 -18.89 -20.65 17.53
C PRO A 798 -17.45 -20.09 17.52
N GLU A 799 -17.10 -19.28 16.52
CA GLU A 799 -15.76 -18.66 16.40
C GLU A 799 -15.33 -17.95 17.69
N SER A 800 -16.28 -17.25 18.32
CA SER A 800 -16.08 -16.46 19.53
C SER A 800 -15.49 -17.25 20.71
N VAL A 801 -15.70 -18.58 20.81
CA VAL A 801 -15.02 -19.33 21.88
C VAL A 801 -13.52 -19.42 21.61
N GLY A 802 -13.08 -19.51 20.36
CA GLY A 802 -11.67 -19.47 19.96
C GLY A 802 -11.04 -18.09 20.15
N ASP A 803 -11.74 -17.03 19.75
CA ASP A 803 -11.26 -15.64 19.90
C ASP A 803 -10.89 -15.26 21.33
N TYR A 804 -11.64 -15.79 22.29
CA TYR A 804 -11.56 -15.34 23.67
C TYR A 804 -11.00 -16.36 24.65
N SER A 805 -11.36 -17.64 24.60
CA SER A 805 -11.19 -18.50 25.80
C SER A 805 -10.97 -20.00 25.62
N ALA A 806 -11.19 -20.59 24.44
CA ALA A 806 -11.02 -22.04 24.23
C ALA A 806 -9.55 -22.50 24.32
N GLY A 807 -8.61 -21.58 24.09
CA GLY A 807 -7.18 -21.77 24.25
C GLY A 807 -6.40 -21.86 22.93
N VAL A 808 -7.09 -22.12 21.82
CA VAL A 808 -6.59 -21.91 20.46
C VAL A 808 -6.26 -20.42 20.23
N ASN A 809 -5.49 -20.11 19.19
CA ASN A 809 -4.99 -18.76 18.94
C ASN A 809 -5.75 -18.08 17.80
N HIS A 810 -6.19 -16.84 17.99
CA HIS A 810 -6.92 -16.06 16.97
C HIS A 810 -6.04 -15.14 16.12
N SER A 811 -4.72 -15.10 16.35
CA SER A 811 -3.80 -14.38 15.45
C SER A 811 -3.48 -15.30 14.26
N LEU A 812 -4.34 -15.24 13.24
CA LEU A 812 -4.39 -16.21 12.14
C LEU A 812 -4.05 -15.59 10.78
N PRO A 813 -3.67 -16.42 9.78
CA PRO A 813 -3.37 -15.96 8.43
C PRO A 813 -4.63 -15.82 7.58
N THR A 814 -4.96 -14.58 7.20
CA THR A 814 -6.07 -14.27 6.26
C THR A 814 -5.57 -14.26 4.82
N TYR A 815 -6.36 -13.81 3.83
CA TYR A 815 -5.91 -13.60 2.45
C TYR A 815 -5.39 -14.86 1.74
N GLY A 816 -5.86 -16.04 2.16
CA GLY A 816 -5.39 -17.33 1.67
C GLY A 816 -3.97 -17.68 2.15
N TYR A 817 -3.36 -16.88 3.02
CA TYR A 817 -2.05 -17.20 3.62
C TYR A 817 -2.08 -18.49 4.44
N ALA A 818 -3.27 -18.97 4.87
CA ALA A 818 -3.47 -20.29 5.46
C ALA A 818 -3.01 -21.48 4.57
N LYS A 819 -2.73 -21.28 3.27
CA LYS A 819 -2.08 -22.29 2.41
C LYS A 819 -0.58 -22.50 2.72
N GLN A 820 0.08 -21.58 3.44
CA GLN A 820 1.52 -21.67 3.76
C GLN A 820 1.96 -21.09 5.12
N TYR A 821 1.06 -20.43 5.87
CA TYR A 821 1.27 -19.98 7.24
C TYR A 821 0.34 -20.74 8.19
N SER A 822 0.80 -20.93 9.42
CA SER A 822 -0.04 -21.36 10.54
C SER A 822 -0.42 -20.14 11.38
N GLY A 823 -1.52 -20.25 12.14
CA GLY A 823 -1.81 -19.34 13.25
C GLY A 823 -0.67 -19.23 14.26
N VAL A 824 -0.63 -18.14 15.04
CA VAL A 824 0.35 -17.98 16.12
C VAL A 824 0.26 -19.16 17.09
N ASN A 825 1.40 -19.76 17.40
CA ASN A 825 1.51 -20.94 18.26
C ASN A 825 2.87 -20.90 19.00
N LEU A 826 3.16 -21.87 19.85
CA LEU A 826 4.43 -21.92 20.60
C LEU A 826 5.65 -21.94 19.65
N GLY A 827 5.52 -22.61 18.50
CA GLY A 827 6.49 -22.62 17.41
C GLY A 827 6.83 -21.23 16.87
N SER A 828 5.88 -20.29 16.90
CA SER A 828 6.08 -18.90 16.45
C SER A 828 7.12 -18.14 17.28
N PHE A 829 7.35 -18.57 18.53
CA PHE A 829 8.23 -17.91 19.51
C PHE A 829 9.57 -18.63 19.73
N VAL A 830 9.85 -19.71 18.99
CA VAL A 830 11.06 -20.52 19.17
C VAL A 830 11.84 -20.76 17.87
N LYS A 831 13.11 -21.11 18.03
CA LYS A 831 14.04 -21.54 16.99
C LYS A 831 14.38 -22.99 17.21
N HIS A 832 14.27 -23.81 16.17
CA HIS A 832 14.72 -25.20 16.19
C HIS A 832 16.16 -25.29 15.69
N ILE A 833 17.10 -25.49 16.61
CA ILE A 833 18.54 -25.58 16.31
C ILE A 833 18.89 -27.06 16.13
N THR A 834 19.59 -27.38 15.05
CA THR A 834 20.15 -28.71 14.80
C THR A 834 21.60 -28.81 15.24
N SER A 835 22.04 -29.98 15.68
CA SER A 835 23.47 -30.30 15.80
C SER A 835 23.78 -31.70 15.29
N SER A 836 25.03 -31.94 14.93
CA SER A 836 25.55 -33.28 14.66
C SER A 836 26.78 -33.54 15.54
N ASN A 837 26.85 -34.75 16.10
CA ASN A 837 27.97 -35.24 16.88
C ASN A 837 28.46 -36.54 16.26
N LEU A 838 29.75 -36.60 15.93
CA LEU A 838 30.36 -37.73 15.24
C LEU A 838 31.45 -38.34 16.13
N THR A 839 31.39 -39.65 16.33
CA THR A 839 32.52 -40.41 16.86
C THR A 839 33.62 -40.56 15.80
N ALA A 840 34.80 -41.00 16.23
CA ALA A 840 35.88 -41.35 15.29
C ALA A 840 35.47 -42.47 14.31
N GLU A 841 34.53 -43.33 14.67
CA GLU A 841 33.95 -44.36 13.80
C GLU A 841 32.94 -43.74 12.82
N GLY A 842 32.02 -42.89 13.30
CA GLY A 842 31.05 -42.20 12.45
C GLY A 842 31.73 -41.34 11.38
N LEU A 843 32.83 -40.66 11.72
CA LEU A 843 33.63 -39.91 10.74
C LEU A 843 34.29 -40.82 9.70
N LYS A 844 34.74 -42.02 10.07
CA LYS A 844 35.25 -43.02 9.10
C LYS A 844 34.13 -43.54 8.19
N ASN A 845 32.94 -43.76 8.74
CA ASN A 845 31.78 -44.28 8.01
C ASN A 845 31.27 -43.28 6.95
N VAL A 846 31.22 -41.98 7.27
CA VAL A 846 30.68 -40.95 6.37
C VAL A 846 31.75 -40.21 5.55
N GLY A 847 33.01 -40.25 5.98
CA GLY A 847 34.05 -39.32 5.53
C GLY A 847 34.36 -39.38 4.03
N ASP A 848 34.44 -40.58 3.45
CA ASP A 848 34.71 -40.75 2.01
C ASP A 848 33.59 -40.18 1.14
N ALA A 849 32.32 -40.35 1.57
CA ALA A 849 31.18 -39.77 0.86
C ALA A 849 31.22 -38.23 0.89
N VAL A 850 31.48 -37.62 2.06
CA VAL A 850 31.64 -36.16 2.18
C VAL A 850 32.80 -35.65 1.34
N MET A 851 33.95 -36.34 1.37
CA MET A 851 35.11 -35.94 0.57
C MET A 851 34.87 -36.05 -0.95
N GLN A 852 34.12 -37.05 -1.39
CA GLN A 852 33.79 -37.23 -2.81
C GLN A 852 32.76 -36.20 -3.28
N LEU A 853 31.74 -35.87 -2.48
CA LEU A 853 30.78 -34.81 -2.78
C LEU A 853 31.48 -33.43 -2.81
N ALA A 854 32.27 -33.10 -1.79
CA ALA A 854 33.04 -31.85 -1.76
C ALA A 854 34.05 -31.75 -2.92
N LYS A 855 34.53 -32.87 -3.48
CA LYS A 855 35.35 -32.88 -4.71
C LYS A 855 34.52 -32.57 -5.96
N VAL A 856 33.31 -33.12 -6.07
CA VAL A 856 32.39 -32.87 -7.19
C VAL A 856 31.90 -31.42 -7.19
N GLU A 857 31.73 -30.83 -6.02
CA GLU A 857 31.39 -29.40 -5.82
C GLU A 857 32.61 -28.46 -5.90
N GLU A 858 33.82 -29.00 -6.13
CA GLU A 858 35.10 -28.27 -6.18
C GLU A 858 35.48 -27.51 -4.87
N LEU A 859 34.85 -27.86 -3.75
CA LEU A 859 35.04 -27.28 -2.41
C LEU A 859 36.20 -27.92 -1.64
N GLU A 860 37.43 -27.76 -2.13
CA GLU A 860 38.63 -28.42 -1.58
C GLU A 860 38.86 -28.15 -0.08
N ALA A 861 38.50 -26.98 0.44
CA ALA A 861 38.61 -26.68 1.88
C ALA A 861 37.71 -27.59 2.74
N HIS A 862 36.48 -27.87 2.28
CA HIS A 862 35.56 -28.81 2.95
C HIS A 862 36.12 -30.24 2.89
N ARG A 863 36.63 -30.65 1.72
CA ARG A 863 37.28 -31.96 1.55
C ARG A 863 38.47 -32.14 2.50
N ARG A 864 39.32 -31.12 2.63
CA ARG A 864 40.49 -31.13 3.52
C ARG A 864 40.13 -31.15 5.00
N ALA A 865 39.02 -30.52 5.40
CA ALA A 865 38.55 -30.57 6.79
C ALA A 865 38.26 -32.01 7.25
N VAL A 866 37.77 -32.87 6.35
CA VAL A 866 37.57 -34.31 6.61
C VAL A 866 38.88 -35.10 6.46
N SER A 867 39.62 -34.90 5.36
CA SER A 867 40.81 -35.73 5.07
C SER A 867 41.91 -35.60 6.12
N ILE A 868 42.10 -34.40 6.70
CA ILE A 868 43.08 -34.17 7.77
C ILE A 868 42.69 -34.99 9.01
N ARG A 869 41.41 -34.96 9.42
CA ARG A 869 40.93 -35.71 10.60
C ARG A 869 41.07 -37.21 10.41
N LEU A 870 40.73 -37.74 9.24
CA LEU A 870 40.93 -39.17 8.92
C LEU A 870 42.42 -39.54 8.95
N SER A 871 43.29 -38.69 8.39
CA SER A 871 44.75 -38.89 8.42
C SER A 871 45.29 -38.90 9.85
N THR A 872 44.83 -37.99 10.70
CA THR A 872 45.19 -37.96 12.14
C THR A 872 44.69 -39.20 12.87
N LEU A 873 43.47 -39.69 12.59
CA LEU A 873 42.96 -40.94 13.16
C LEU A 873 43.78 -42.17 12.73
N HIS A 874 44.41 -42.15 11.56
CA HIS A 874 45.36 -43.18 11.13
C HIS A 874 46.72 -43.04 11.84
N GLN A 875 47.21 -41.81 12.03
CA GLN A 875 48.51 -41.54 12.69
C GLN A 875 48.49 -41.81 14.20
N LEU A 876 47.38 -41.55 14.89
CA LEU A 876 47.25 -41.74 16.34
C LEU A 876 47.10 -43.20 16.79
N GLY A 877 47.05 -44.16 15.85
CA GLY A 877 47.02 -45.60 16.18
C GLY A 877 45.82 -46.06 17.00
N LEU A 878 44.75 -45.26 17.08
CA LEU A 878 43.57 -45.56 17.91
C LEU A 878 42.95 -46.90 17.47
N PRO A 879 42.88 -47.91 18.36
CA PRO A 879 42.50 -49.27 17.98
C PRO A 879 41.04 -49.30 17.53
N VAL A 880 40.83 -49.82 16.32
CA VAL A 880 39.49 -50.00 15.73
C VAL A 880 39.06 -51.42 15.97
N GLN A 881 37.96 -51.63 16.71
CA GLN A 881 37.25 -52.91 16.62
C GLN A 881 36.55 -52.94 15.26
N HIS A 882 37.09 -53.70 14.31
CA HIS A 882 36.40 -53.92 13.04
C HIS A 882 35.17 -54.81 13.25
N PRO A 883 34.00 -54.44 12.68
CA PRO A 883 32.98 -55.43 12.34
C PRO A 883 33.64 -56.47 11.44
N ARG A 884 33.53 -57.76 11.78
CA ARG A 884 34.15 -58.83 11.00
C ARG A 884 33.66 -58.77 9.55
N ARG A 885 34.57 -58.53 8.60
CA ARG A 885 34.28 -58.79 7.19
C ARG A 885 34.03 -60.28 7.03
N LEU A 886 32.80 -60.66 6.70
CA LEU A 886 32.52 -61.95 6.08
C LEU A 886 33.12 -61.91 4.66
N GLY A 887 34.35 -62.40 4.53
CA GLY A 887 34.90 -62.76 3.23
C GLY A 887 34.26 -64.06 2.72
N PRO A 888 34.15 -64.25 1.40
CA PRO A 888 33.70 -65.52 0.85
C PRO A 888 34.84 -66.54 0.93
N ASP A 889 34.63 -67.64 1.63
CA ASP A 889 35.46 -68.83 1.48
C ASP A 889 34.62 -69.97 0.89
N LEU A 890 35.10 -70.51 -0.23
CA LEU A 890 34.43 -71.49 -1.06
C LEU A 890 35.22 -72.80 -0.93
N GLY A 891 34.95 -73.55 0.13
CA GLY A 891 35.64 -74.80 0.44
C GLY A 891 34.81 -75.70 1.35
N ASP A 892 34.25 -76.75 0.76
CA ASP A 892 33.71 -77.97 1.37
C ASP A 892 32.95 -77.90 2.71
N LEU A 893 31.63 -78.16 2.64
CA LEU A 893 31.07 -79.41 3.20
C LEU A 893 29.63 -79.65 2.73
N GLN A 894 29.36 -80.89 2.30
CA GLN A 894 28.02 -81.33 1.89
C GLN A 894 27.15 -81.78 3.09
N ARG A 895 25.82 -81.78 2.86
CA ARG A 895 24.77 -82.53 3.61
C ARG A 895 24.31 -82.00 4.98
N ALA A 896 23.20 -81.25 4.97
CA ALA A 896 22.06 -81.49 5.86
C ALA A 896 20.75 -81.01 5.20
N ARG A 897 19.63 -81.71 5.44
CA ARG A 897 18.29 -81.32 4.94
C ARG A 897 17.62 -80.32 5.91
N PRO A 898 16.76 -79.40 5.45
CA PRO A 898 15.96 -78.56 6.33
C PRO A 898 14.70 -79.29 6.84
N PRO A 899 14.36 -79.19 8.14
CA PRO A 899 13.04 -79.56 8.65
C PRO A 899 12.15 -78.33 8.94
N ALA A 900 10.89 -78.44 8.50
CA ALA A 900 9.65 -77.87 9.06
C ALA A 900 9.62 -76.44 9.63
N ALA A 901 8.80 -75.58 8.98
CA ALA A 901 8.28 -74.34 9.55
C ALA A 901 6.79 -74.47 9.92
N VAL A 902 6.42 -74.12 11.17
CA VAL A 902 5.04 -73.89 11.68
C VAL A 902 5.17 -72.88 12.85
N ARG A 903 4.83 -71.58 12.68
CA ARG A 903 3.59 -70.86 13.15
C ARG A 903 3.45 -70.71 14.69
N PRO A 904 2.66 -69.77 15.27
CA PRO A 904 1.55 -68.92 14.71
C PRO A 904 1.79 -67.39 14.95
N VAL A 905 0.90 -66.39 14.84
CA VAL A 905 -0.59 -66.18 14.89
C VAL A 905 -0.87 -64.96 13.96
N VAL A 906 -1.72 -64.99 12.91
CA VAL A 906 -3.19 -64.71 12.85
C VAL A 906 -3.55 -63.33 13.46
N ALA A 907 -4.38 -62.43 12.89
CA ALA A 907 -5.27 -62.38 11.71
C ALA A 907 -5.08 -60.99 11.02
N LEU A 908 -5.81 -60.49 10.01
CA LEU A 908 -6.81 -60.92 8.98
C LEU A 908 -6.60 -59.87 7.82
N ALA A 909 -7.15 -59.90 6.60
CA ALA A 909 -8.19 -60.70 5.95
C ALA A 909 -7.89 -60.89 4.43
N ASN A 910 -8.94 -60.96 3.61
CA ASN A 910 -8.95 -61.07 2.14
C ASN A 910 -10.38 -60.80 1.63
N VAL A 911 -10.60 -60.98 0.31
CA VAL A 911 -11.86 -61.36 -0.42
C VAL A 911 -12.40 -60.27 -1.36
N VAL A 912 -12.64 -60.48 -2.68
CA VAL A 912 -12.31 -61.55 -3.67
C VAL A 912 -12.81 -61.08 -5.06
N ARG A 913 -12.19 -61.52 -6.19
CA ARG A 913 -12.81 -62.27 -7.33
C ARG A 913 -12.02 -62.18 -8.64
N GLU A 914 -11.61 -63.34 -9.15
CA GLU A 914 -11.58 -63.61 -10.60
C GLU A 914 -12.99 -63.99 -11.06
N PHE A 915 -13.34 -63.70 -12.33
CA PHE A 915 -13.92 -64.65 -13.30
C PHE A 915 -14.22 -63.92 -14.62
N GLY A 916 -13.92 -64.53 -15.78
CA GLY A 916 -14.24 -63.90 -17.07
C GLY A 916 -13.63 -64.51 -18.33
N ARG A 917 -13.98 -65.75 -18.68
CA ARG A 917 -13.95 -66.23 -20.08
C ARG A 917 -15.38 -66.60 -20.49
N GLY A 918 -15.87 -66.03 -21.59
CA GLY A 918 -17.19 -66.31 -22.14
C GLY A 918 -17.38 -65.62 -23.51
N SER A 919 -17.92 -66.33 -24.48
CA SER A 919 -17.98 -65.97 -25.90
C SER A 919 -19.38 -65.54 -26.38
N HIS A 920 -19.42 -64.86 -27.54
CA HIS A 920 -20.56 -64.54 -28.43
C HIS A 920 -21.60 -65.68 -28.65
N PRO A 921 -22.83 -65.46 -29.21
CA PRO A 921 -23.20 -64.43 -30.23
C PRO A 921 -24.65 -63.83 -30.22
N ALA A 922 -25.02 -63.15 -31.34
CA ALA A 922 -26.35 -62.69 -31.84
C ALA A 922 -26.92 -61.35 -31.29
N CYS A 923 -27.01 -60.28 -32.12
CA CYS A 923 -28.11 -59.84 -33.04
C CYS A 923 -29.26 -59.13 -32.30
N GLU A 924 -29.81 -57.98 -32.70
CA GLU A 924 -29.98 -57.34 -34.04
C GLU A 924 -29.62 -55.82 -34.07
N THR A 925 -29.92 -55.10 -35.17
CA THR A 925 -29.52 -53.71 -35.52
C THR A 925 -30.77 -52.80 -35.74
N PRO A 926 -30.73 -51.50 -36.19
CA PRO A 926 -29.62 -50.53 -36.40
C PRO A 926 -29.85 -49.05 -35.92
N SER A 927 -28.75 -48.36 -35.53
CA SER A 927 -28.32 -46.96 -35.87
C SER A 927 -29.25 -45.72 -35.64
N PRO A 928 -28.77 -44.44 -35.79
CA PRO A 928 -27.41 -43.86 -35.62
C PRO A 928 -27.35 -42.52 -34.84
N SER A 929 -26.25 -42.23 -34.10
CA SER A 929 -25.59 -40.88 -34.14
C SER A 929 -24.26 -40.79 -33.35
N GLN A 930 -23.18 -40.54 -34.09
CA GLN A 930 -21.96 -39.76 -33.76
C GLN A 930 -21.29 -39.81 -32.36
N ALA A 931 -20.11 -40.46 -32.36
CA ALA A 931 -18.80 -39.95 -31.94
C ALA A 931 -18.59 -39.29 -30.55
N ASN A 932 -17.91 -40.02 -29.64
CA ASN A 932 -16.74 -39.51 -28.90
C ASN A 932 -16.05 -40.60 -28.05
N ARG A 933 -14.70 -40.66 -28.05
CA ARG A 933 -13.85 -41.09 -26.92
C ARG A 933 -12.34 -40.97 -27.21
N PHE A 934 -11.66 -40.18 -26.37
CA PHE A 934 -10.34 -40.34 -25.72
C PHE A 934 -9.21 -41.19 -26.36
N PRO A 935 -7.95 -40.82 -26.04
CA PRO A 935 -7.21 -41.68 -25.10
C PRO A 935 -6.49 -40.94 -23.94
N LEU A 936 -6.04 -41.73 -22.96
CA LEU A 936 -5.34 -41.34 -21.73
C LEU A 936 -3.80 -41.43 -21.88
N PHE A 937 -3.09 -40.58 -21.12
CA PHE A 937 -1.78 -40.76 -20.46
C PHE A 937 -0.66 -41.63 -21.08
N SER A 938 0.58 -41.11 -21.12
CA SER A 938 1.70 -41.61 -20.27
C SER A 938 3.07 -40.91 -20.53
N ILE A 939 3.64 -40.32 -19.47
CA ILE A 939 5.05 -40.37 -19.02
C ILE A 939 6.20 -40.37 -20.07
N ALA A 940 7.10 -39.37 -20.06
CA ALA A 940 8.55 -39.53 -19.73
C ALA A 940 9.46 -38.31 -20.04
N ARG A 941 10.31 -37.99 -19.04
CA ARG A 941 11.71 -37.46 -19.06
C ARG A 941 12.24 -36.52 -20.18
N ALA A 942 12.98 -35.52 -19.69
CA ALA A 942 13.83 -34.61 -20.48
C ALA A 942 15.11 -35.25 -21.05
N ALA A 943 15.62 -34.65 -22.14
CA ALA A 943 17.04 -34.68 -22.53
C ALA A 943 17.41 -33.44 -23.36
N TYR A 944 18.57 -32.84 -23.06
CA TYR A 944 19.22 -31.76 -23.82
C TYR A 944 19.99 -32.35 -25.02
N ALA A 945 19.87 -31.78 -26.22
CA ALA A 945 20.90 -31.92 -27.26
C ALA A 945 20.83 -30.82 -28.34
N LEU A 946 21.99 -30.28 -28.72
CA LEU A 946 22.18 -29.31 -29.79
C LEU A 946 21.94 -29.89 -31.19
N LYS A 947 21.47 -29.06 -32.13
CA LYS A 947 22.04 -28.90 -33.50
C LYS A 947 21.29 -27.84 -34.34
N SER A 948 22.01 -26.81 -34.78
CA SER A 948 21.67 -26.10 -36.02
C SER A 948 21.97 -26.98 -37.24
N PRO A 949 21.32 -26.75 -38.38
CA PRO A 949 22.13 -26.49 -39.59
C PRO A 949 21.51 -25.50 -40.61
N HIS A 950 22.38 -25.14 -41.58
CA HIS A 950 22.16 -24.44 -42.86
C HIS A 950 22.05 -22.89 -42.78
N ALA A 951 22.91 -22.07 -43.42
CA ALA A 951 23.67 -22.13 -44.70
C ALA A 951 22.78 -21.95 -45.96
N ALA A 952 23.15 -21.20 -47.00
CA ALA A 952 24.24 -20.24 -47.24
C ALA A 952 24.01 -19.51 -48.59
N ARG A 953 24.93 -18.58 -48.95
CA ARG A 953 25.17 -17.93 -50.27
C ARG A 953 24.34 -16.68 -50.64
N PHE A 954 24.82 -15.79 -51.54
CA PHE A 954 26.16 -15.18 -51.76
C PHE A 954 26.06 -14.14 -52.91
N GLY A 955 26.75 -12.99 -52.80
CA GLY A 955 27.05 -12.07 -53.91
C GLY A 955 26.05 -10.91 -54.11
N ARG A 956 26.43 -9.76 -54.69
CA ARG A 956 27.74 -9.28 -55.19
C ARG A 956 27.93 -7.76 -54.94
N THR A 957 29.21 -7.38 -54.84
CA THR A 957 29.94 -6.14 -55.24
C THR A 957 29.23 -5.16 -56.22
N LEU A 958 29.53 -3.83 -56.31
CA LEU A 958 30.85 -3.11 -56.35
C LEU A 958 30.71 -1.55 -56.25
N CYS A 959 31.83 -0.82 -56.01
CA CYS A 959 32.13 0.62 -56.32
C CYS A 959 31.47 1.76 -55.49
N THR A 960 32.09 2.94 -55.19
CA THR A 960 33.39 3.56 -55.63
C THR A 960 33.92 4.69 -54.69
N SER A 961 35.25 4.98 -54.76
CA SER A 961 36.01 6.25 -54.41
C SER A 961 35.93 6.84 -52.97
N ALA A 962 37.02 7.13 -52.23
CA ALA A 962 38.18 8.04 -52.44
C ALA A 962 37.81 9.55 -52.32
N SER A 963 38.57 10.49 -51.73
CA SER A 963 39.93 10.54 -51.11
C SER A 963 40.12 11.83 -50.24
N ALA A 964 41.16 11.91 -49.38
CA ALA A 964 41.56 13.14 -48.64
C ALA A 964 42.38 14.13 -49.53
N PRO A 965 42.73 15.37 -49.09
CA PRO A 965 43.94 15.58 -48.25
C PRO A 965 44.03 16.90 -47.38
N MET A 966 45.19 17.08 -46.71
CA MET A 966 45.81 18.33 -46.18
C MET A 966 45.22 19.02 -44.91
N ALA A 967 46.00 19.70 -44.04
CA ALA A 967 47.46 19.73 -43.77
C ALA A 967 47.75 20.49 -42.44
N THR A 968 48.89 20.25 -41.77
CA THR A 968 49.41 21.09 -40.66
C THR A 968 50.94 21.11 -40.58
N GLY A 969 51.52 22.30 -40.33
CA GLY A 969 52.95 22.55 -40.07
C GLY A 969 53.39 23.92 -40.65
N VAL A 970 54.38 24.66 -40.15
CA VAL A 970 55.30 24.54 -39.00
C VAL A 970 55.76 25.98 -38.61
N GLY A 971 56.13 26.26 -37.35
CA GLY A 971 56.83 27.52 -36.98
C GLY A 971 57.07 27.72 -35.46
N PRO A 972 58.31 27.87 -34.95
CA PRO A 972 58.61 27.82 -33.50
C PRO A 972 59.16 29.14 -32.89
N LEU A 973 59.33 29.21 -31.55
CA LEU A 973 60.37 30.01 -30.84
C LEU A 973 60.50 29.68 -29.30
N ASP A 974 61.72 29.32 -28.91
CA ASP A 974 62.54 29.46 -27.67
C ASP A 974 62.09 29.42 -26.16
N ALA A 975 63.00 28.77 -25.40
CA ALA A 975 63.52 28.85 -23.99
C ALA A 975 62.95 29.86 -22.94
N GLY A 976 63.11 29.66 -21.60
CA GLY A 976 63.71 28.59 -20.77
C GLY A 976 64.05 29.03 -19.30
N VAL A 977 64.70 28.14 -18.50
CA VAL A 977 65.53 28.40 -17.26
C VAL A 977 64.93 28.26 -15.82
N GLN A 978 65.64 27.46 -14.97
CA GLN A 978 65.66 27.33 -13.46
C GLN A 978 64.40 26.82 -12.71
N GLY A 979 64.46 26.03 -11.60
CA GLY A 979 65.56 25.50 -10.75
C GLY A 979 65.04 24.59 -9.59
N PRO A 980 65.89 23.94 -8.77
CA PRO A 980 65.78 22.53 -8.25
C PRO A 980 64.92 22.33 -6.96
N SER A 981 64.68 21.14 -6.34
CA SER A 981 65.56 19.99 -6.04
C SER A 981 64.82 18.72 -5.49
N SER A 982 65.28 17.52 -5.88
CA SER A 982 65.69 16.30 -5.09
C SER A 982 65.29 16.06 -3.60
N VAL A 983 65.26 14.86 -2.95
CA VAL A 983 65.42 13.39 -3.27
C VAL A 983 65.19 12.56 -1.95
N ASN A 984 64.90 11.24 -2.04
CA ASN A 984 64.93 10.17 -1.00
C ASN A 984 63.86 10.15 0.15
N VAL A 985 63.40 9.05 0.79
CA VAL A 985 63.54 7.54 0.78
C VAL A 985 63.87 6.97 2.20
N PHE A 986 62.92 6.20 2.77
CA PHE A 986 63.00 5.19 3.87
C PHE A 986 63.44 5.55 5.32
N GLY A 987 62.82 4.88 6.34
CA GLY A 987 63.55 4.47 7.57
C GLY A 987 62.88 4.46 8.97
N TYR A 988 62.14 3.39 9.31
CA TYR A 988 62.07 2.66 10.62
C TYR A 988 62.17 3.30 12.05
N SER A 989 61.16 2.93 12.88
CA SER A 989 61.18 2.50 14.31
C SER A 989 61.57 3.42 15.50
N GLY A 990 60.79 3.31 16.59
CA GLY A 990 61.19 3.66 17.98
C GLY A 990 60.04 3.67 19.00
N ILE A 991 60.04 2.75 19.99
CA ILE A 991 59.17 2.78 21.19
C ILE A 991 59.97 3.43 22.35
N PRO A 992 59.34 3.95 23.43
CA PRO A 992 59.13 3.09 24.61
C PRO A 992 57.83 3.35 25.43
N ASN A 993 57.48 2.36 26.25
CA ASN A 993 56.45 2.42 27.32
C ASN A 993 57.05 3.05 28.60
N PRO A 994 56.27 3.48 29.63
CA PRO A 994 56.13 2.57 30.79
C PRO A 994 54.89 2.67 31.72
N MET A 995 54.60 1.52 32.33
CA MET A 995 54.16 1.26 33.73
C MET A 995 52.73 1.51 34.25
N TYR A 996 52.19 0.40 34.81
CA TYR A 996 51.15 0.27 35.83
C TYR A 996 51.64 0.71 37.23
N PRO A 997 50.74 0.71 38.24
CA PRO A 997 50.86 -0.36 39.24
C PRO A 997 49.58 -1.17 39.45
N SER A 998 49.75 -2.39 39.97
CA SER A 998 48.69 -3.30 40.43
C SER A 998 49.04 -3.81 41.84
N THR A 999 48.01 -4.11 42.64
CA THR A 999 47.99 -5.02 43.82
C THR A 999 46.60 -4.90 44.49
N ASP A 1000 46.08 -5.87 45.24
CA ASP A 1000 45.95 -7.33 45.04
C ASP A 1000 44.92 -7.89 46.08
N ALA A 1001 44.71 -9.22 46.11
CA ALA A 1001 44.07 -10.01 47.19
C ALA A 1001 42.52 -9.92 47.34
N THR A 1002 41.71 -10.89 46.86
CA THR A 1002 41.38 -12.25 47.40
C THR A 1002 40.42 -12.25 48.61
N HIS A 1003 39.31 -13.02 48.64
CA HIS A 1003 39.27 -14.50 48.66
C HIS A 1003 37.85 -15.12 48.51
N LEU A 1004 37.79 -16.35 47.95
CA LEU A 1004 36.94 -17.53 48.28
C LEU A 1004 35.42 -17.40 48.53
N SER A 1005 34.54 -18.36 48.23
CA SER A 1005 34.43 -19.51 47.32
C SER A 1005 33.25 -20.38 47.81
N CYS A 1006 32.46 -20.87 46.86
CA CYS A 1006 31.93 -22.24 46.77
C CYS A 1006 31.17 -22.90 47.95
N LYS A 1007 29.92 -23.27 47.66
CA LYS A 1007 29.58 -24.68 47.47
C LYS A 1007 28.56 -24.87 46.36
#